data_AF-M3H1N5-F1
#
_entry.id   AF-M3H1N5-F1
#
_cell.length_a   1.000
_cell.length_b   1.000
_cell.length_c   1.000
_cell.angle_alpha   90.00
_cell.angle_beta   90.00
_cell.angle_gamma   90.00
#
_symmetry.space_group_name_H-M   'P 1'
#
loop_
_entity.id
_entity.type
_entity.pdbx_description
1 polymer ?
#
loop_
_entity_poly.entity_id
_entity_poly.type
_entity_poly.pdbx_seq_one_letter_code
_entity_poly.pdbx_strand_id
1 'polypeptide(L)'
;MSVKASIVKSVVKDAIVIPQNSDKDVVITDEDTLLSDQGATVKEDIEDETIAAGIITSQQVSLYEIQPQDAQETVPDGSGGSVSSDGVSLSKVTFTEGGHISSVIATYSNPYTQNQHSIAAERAIGIATKIISSTPTPKALQVRALSDVMEGSGDYLTFALSVSSTLKARATTLNFSLSGGTAGVDYEAGSMQYSTNGGLSWTSGSQVTIADANDINSVQIRVKIIDNDGHDGVNLSSTPTTQSDNQNQGVEGESKLDSDGVKYEDYGITYKDYSRNLTLTVTTDNAEIINSSTMGKIIDHDDYINIQGNEQADGKHINTGTGDDTLNLSGHVKNHFVANTGAGSDVVNISGQVTDHSSINTEEDDDIVSIKGTIENSELHTGTGDDTVTIKNSTIKGQGGSKATIDTDEGGDIITVENSVLEKVDIIAGNGENKVTLGQNSTLKDVRVTTGKDVDTINIESDMTGTTNNRNDSIISTYAGNDSVNIKSGVTLTNVAINTGVGEEKIELDGVKFVNSELFTEDDNDEVTISNSTFENATTSGNPAGIGTGRGEDVVTLNSGAEFKQGTYIHTGTGNDTINVNSGAILDKAQINAAEGDDEIHINSGAQIQNGSRITGGEGSDTINVNGGANVSHSVIFGGRGDDAINIKAGVNFDNYSEIRGDEGDDRVMIEKGASISTSVIKGGDGEDTLNISETIDFSRVKDFEKLELGGAENNVETTITAKDVLDMTDSDNRLRIDGESGDTLHLKNFTQGNVGSEYTEYNGTTQSVTVEVKNEINVDILP
;
A
#
# COMPACT_ATOMS: atom_id res chain seq x y z
N MET A 1 -12.09 -66.68 48.83
CA MET A 1 -10.80 -66.98 48.15
C MET A 1 -10.47 -65.79 47.25
N SER A 2 -9.22 -65.32 47.36
CA SER A 2 -8.55 -64.20 46.66
C SER A 2 -8.67 -64.33 45.11
N VAL A 3 -8.54 -63.29 44.25
CA VAL A 3 -7.38 -62.39 44.04
C VAL A 3 -7.79 -61.08 43.30
N LYS A 4 -7.08 -59.98 43.63
CA LYS A 4 -7.07 -58.60 43.07
C LYS A 4 -6.57 -58.48 41.61
N ALA A 5 -7.04 -57.45 40.88
CA ALA A 5 -6.26 -56.55 40.00
C ALA A 5 -7.17 -55.36 39.55
N SER A 6 -6.97 -54.14 40.05
CA SER A 6 -6.14 -53.04 39.49
C SER A 6 -6.85 -52.26 38.36
N ILE A 7 -7.49 -51.14 38.72
CA ILE A 7 -7.99 -50.11 37.80
C ILE A 7 -6.87 -49.09 37.61
N VAL A 8 -6.46 -48.89 36.36
CA VAL A 8 -5.52 -47.82 35.95
C VAL A 8 -6.35 -46.70 35.34
N LYS A 9 -6.18 -45.49 35.88
CA LYS A 9 -6.68 -44.21 35.32
C LYS A 9 -6.09 -44.00 33.92
N SER A 10 -6.96 -43.67 32.97
CA SER A 10 -6.59 -43.05 31.70
C SER A 10 -7.52 -41.85 31.53
N VAL A 11 -6.93 -40.66 31.59
CA VAL A 11 -7.57 -39.36 31.36
C VAL A 11 -7.89 -39.26 29.87
N VAL A 12 -9.15 -39.03 29.54
CA VAL A 12 -9.58 -38.52 28.23
C VAL A 12 -10.07 -37.10 28.51
N LYS A 13 -9.33 -36.11 28.01
CA LYS A 13 -9.65 -34.70 28.09
C LYS A 13 -10.53 -34.31 26.90
N ASP A 14 -11.53 -33.52 27.23
CA ASP A 14 -12.18 -32.47 26.45
C ASP A 14 -13.25 -32.86 25.42
N ALA A 15 -14.47 -32.87 25.94
CA ALA A 15 -15.70 -32.61 25.21
C ALA A 15 -16.06 -31.13 25.39
N ILE A 16 -16.15 -30.36 24.30
CA ILE A 16 -16.80 -29.05 24.28
C ILE A 16 -18.29 -29.29 24.05
N VAL A 17 -19.12 -28.88 25.02
CA VAL A 17 -20.58 -28.96 24.95
C VAL A 17 -21.13 -27.60 24.51
N ILE A 18 -21.63 -27.53 23.28
CA ILE A 18 -22.45 -26.41 22.78
C ILE A 18 -23.93 -26.81 22.95
N PRO A 19 -24.80 -26.01 23.59
CA PRO A 19 -26.21 -26.38 23.71
C PRO A 19 -26.95 -26.19 22.38
N GLN A 20 -27.43 -27.31 21.83
CA GLN A 20 -28.35 -27.39 20.69
C GLN A 20 -29.78 -27.00 21.10
N ASN A 21 -30.52 -26.36 20.18
CA ASN A 21 -31.99 -26.44 20.13
C ASN A 21 -32.46 -26.78 18.70
N SER A 22 -32.80 -28.06 18.50
CA SER A 22 -33.89 -28.67 17.70
C SER A 22 -34.21 -28.14 16.29
N ASP A 23 -34.46 -28.91 15.22
CA ASP A 23 -34.66 -30.34 14.97
C ASP A 23 -34.60 -30.51 13.44
N LYS A 24 -33.76 -31.42 12.93
CA LYS A 24 -34.07 -32.36 11.81
C LYS A 24 -32.82 -33.12 11.39
N ASP A 25 -32.84 -34.42 11.65
CA ASP A 25 -31.93 -35.41 11.11
C ASP A 25 -31.88 -35.38 9.57
N VAL A 26 -30.70 -35.12 9.02
CA VAL A 26 -30.29 -35.69 7.72
C VAL A 26 -28.88 -36.25 7.91
N VAL A 27 -28.82 -37.58 7.94
CA VAL A 27 -27.58 -38.36 7.84
C VAL A 27 -26.95 -38.09 6.48
N ILE A 28 -25.70 -37.62 6.45
CA ILE A 28 -24.81 -37.76 5.29
C ILE A 28 -23.55 -38.45 5.78
N THR A 29 -23.33 -39.65 5.25
CA THR A 29 -22.14 -40.48 5.38
C THR A 29 -21.00 -39.90 4.55
N ASP A 30 -19.81 -39.83 5.15
CA ASP A 30 -18.54 -39.55 4.49
C ASP A 30 -18.28 -40.47 3.29
N GLU A 31 -17.93 -39.90 2.13
CA GLU A 31 -16.91 -40.42 1.21
C GLU A 31 -16.32 -39.23 0.40
N ASP A 32 -15.02 -38.99 0.58
CA ASP A 32 -14.02 -38.38 -0.31
C ASP A 32 -14.41 -37.24 -1.29
N THR A 33 -13.75 -36.09 -1.17
CA THR A 33 -12.77 -35.65 -2.20
C THR A 33 -11.82 -34.55 -1.71
N LEU A 34 -10.53 -34.87 -1.78
CA LEU A 34 -9.36 -33.98 -1.74
C LEU A 34 -9.45 -32.82 -2.74
N LEU A 35 -8.98 -31.65 -2.35
CA LEU A 35 -8.02 -30.85 -3.12
C LEU A 35 -7.22 -29.94 -2.15
N SER A 36 -5.91 -29.96 -2.37
CA SER A 36 -4.82 -29.49 -1.51
C SER A 36 -4.64 -27.98 -1.52
N ASP A 37 -4.40 -27.41 -0.34
CA ASP A 37 -3.65 -26.16 -0.21
C ASP A 37 -2.33 -26.46 0.51
N GLN A 38 -1.21 -26.17 -0.15
CA GLN A 38 0.13 -26.28 0.41
C GLN A 38 0.76 -24.88 0.39
N GLY A 39 0.88 -24.29 1.57
CA GLY A 39 1.72 -23.14 1.85
C GLY A 39 2.21 -23.24 3.29
N ALA A 40 3.14 -24.17 3.54
CA ALA A 40 3.75 -24.34 4.85
C ALA A 40 4.80 -23.26 5.07
N THR A 41 4.56 -22.41 6.08
CA THR A 41 5.51 -21.46 6.65
C THR A 41 6.66 -22.24 7.27
N VAL A 42 7.87 -22.09 6.72
CA VAL A 42 9.11 -22.53 7.37
C VAL A 42 9.73 -21.31 8.02
N LYS A 43 9.75 -21.32 9.36
CA LYS A 43 10.63 -20.48 10.18
C LYS A 43 12.08 -20.92 9.96
N GLU A 44 12.96 -20.00 9.61
CA GLU A 44 14.39 -20.11 9.89
C GLU A 44 14.88 -18.79 10.50
N ASP A 45 15.12 -18.82 11.81
CA ASP A 45 16.16 -18.02 12.46
C ASP A 45 17.51 -18.43 11.86
N ILE A 46 18.37 -17.48 11.46
CA ILE A 46 19.84 -17.50 11.63
C ILE A 46 20.42 -16.10 11.32
N GLU A 47 21.05 -15.58 12.37
CA GLU A 47 22.17 -14.63 12.53
C GLU A 47 22.92 -14.08 11.30
N ASP A 48 23.00 -12.74 11.25
CA ASP A 48 24.20 -11.88 11.18
C ASP A 48 25.52 -12.50 10.64
N GLU A 49 25.97 -12.09 9.44
CA GLU A 49 27.40 -11.83 9.20
C GLU A 49 27.67 -10.96 7.95
N THR A 50 28.48 -9.93 8.18
CA THR A 50 29.03 -8.95 7.23
C THR A 50 30.19 -9.54 6.43
N ILE A 51 30.14 -9.59 5.09
CA ILE A 51 31.35 -9.61 4.23
C ILE A 51 31.16 -8.79 2.94
N ALA A 52 32.18 -7.97 2.67
CA ALA A 52 32.30 -6.95 1.65
C ALA A 52 32.54 -7.44 0.19
N ALA A 53 32.14 -6.55 -0.73
CA ALA A 53 32.80 -6.14 -1.98
C ALA A 53 33.59 -7.16 -2.84
N GLY A 54 33.17 -7.30 -4.11
CA GLY A 54 33.98 -7.88 -5.18
C GLY A 54 33.39 -7.68 -6.58
N ILE A 55 34.12 -6.97 -7.43
CA ILE A 55 33.74 -6.44 -8.76
C ILE A 55 34.11 -7.43 -9.90
N ILE A 56 33.44 -7.26 -11.07
CA ILE A 56 33.82 -7.58 -12.48
C ILE A 56 33.68 -9.04 -12.96
N THR A 57 32.84 -9.34 -13.97
CA THR A 57 33.11 -9.27 -15.44
C THR A 57 32.17 -10.15 -16.26
N SER A 58 31.61 -9.57 -17.33
CA SER A 58 31.01 -10.27 -18.46
C SER A 58 32.02 -11.13 -19.23
N GLN A 59 31.58 -12.27 -19.78
CA GLN A 59 32.23 -12.91 -20.93
C GLN A 59 31.18 -13.53 -21.88
N GLN A 60 31.17 -12.99 -23.10
CA GLN A 60 30.57 -13.56 -24.32
C GLN A 60 31.41 -14.72 -24.90
N VAL A 61 30.84 -15.34 -25.96
CA VAL A 61 31.41 -16.19 -27.03
C VAL A 61 31.09 -17.68 -26.81
N SER A 62 30.39 -18.43 -27.68
CA SER A 62 30.50 -18.53 -29.15
C SER A 62 29.30 -19.24 -29.83
N LEU A 63 28.90 -18.68 -30.98
CA LEU A 63 28.43 -19.27 -32.26
C LEU A 63 28.28 -20.79 -32.42
N TYR A 64 27.20 -21.21 -33.10
CA TYR A 64 27.23 -22.28 -34.11
C TYR A 64 26.18 -22.09 -35.24
N GLU A 65 26.71 -21.98 -36.46
CA GLU A 65 26.29 -22.37 -37.82
C GLU A 65 24.86 -22.21 -38.39
N ILE A 66 24.85 -21.58 -39.57
CA ILE A 66 23.83 -21.54 -40.64
C ILE A 66 23.84 -22.85 -41.45
N GLN A 67 22.68 -23.35 -41.89
CA GLN A 67 22.44 -23.85 -43.27
C GLN A 67 20.91 -23.94 -43.56
N PRO A 68 20.44 -23.55 -44.77
CA PRO A 68 19.02 -23.47 -45.14
C PRO A 68 18.52 -24.72 -45.87
N GLN A 69 17.22 -25.00 -45.79
CA GLN A 69 16.53 -26.00 -46.62
C GLN A 69 15.19 -25.45 -47.13
N ASP A 70 15.16 -25.25 -48.46
CA ASP A 70 14.12 -25.55 -49.44
C ASP A 70 12.63 -25.25 -49.18
N ALA A 71 12.10 -24.56 -50.20
CA ALA A 71 10.71 -24.33 -50.50
C ALA A 71 9.90 -25.63 -50.66
N GLN A 72 8.62 -25.59 -50.24
CA GLN A 72 7.55 -26.12 -51.10
C GLN A 72 6.21 -25.41 -50.87
N GLU A 73 5.70 -24.96 -51.99
CA GLU A 73 4.38 -24.47 -52.36
C GLU A 73 3.26 -25.47 -51.97
N THR A 74 2.08 -24.98 -51.54
CA THR A 74 0.77 -25.41 -52.07
C THR A 74 -0.39 -24.58 -51.49
N VAL A 75 -1.15 -23.99 -52.42
CA VAL A 75 -2.47 -23.35 -52.25
C VAL A 75 -3.56 -24.43 -52.09
N PRO A 76 -4.79 -24.13 -51.61
CA PRO A 76 -5.85 -23.79 -52.59
C PRO A 76 -6.95 -22.81 -52.13
N ASP A 77 -7.49 -22.12 -53.14
CA ASP A 77 -8.90 -21.69 -53.41
C ASP A 77 -9.73 -20.94 -52.35
N GLY A 78 -10.43 -19.84 -52.66
CA GLY A 78 -10.65 -19.19 -53.95
C GLY A 78 -11.73 -18.09 -53.94
N SER A 79 -11.70 -17.30 -55.01
CA SER A 79 -12.79 -16.57 -55.69
C SER A 79 -13.46 -15.33 -55.07
N GLY A 80 -13.31 -14.20 -55.78
CA GLY A 80 -14.22 -13.04 -55.78
C GLY A 80 -13.62 -11.82 -56.47
N GLY A 81 -14.13 -11.43 -57.66
CA GLY A 81 -13.62 -10.33 -58.52
C GLY A 81 -13.67 -8.92 -57.89
N SER A 82 -13.24 -7.83 -58.52
CA SER A 82 -13.16 -7.47 -59.94
C SER A 82 -12.30 -6.21 -60.13
N VAL A 83 -11.55 -6.17 -61.23
CA VAL A 83 -11.01 -5.05 -62.04
C VAL A 83 -11.12 -3.56 -61.59
N SER A 84 -10.02 -2.86 -61.88
CA SER A 84 -9.90 -1.47 -62.42
C SER A 84 -9.91 -0.29 -61.44
N SER A 85 -8.78 0.40 -61.29
CA SER A 85 -8.50 1.65 -62.03
C SER A 85 -7.21 2.33 -61.55
N ASP A 86 -6.34 2.67 -62.51
CA ASP A 86 -5.27 3.64 -62.37
C ASP A 86 -5.83 5.00 -61.92
N GLY A 87 -5.13 5.69 -61.01
CA GLY A 87 -5.58 6.98 -60.49
C GLY A 87 -4.54 7.71 -59.69
N VAL A 88 -3.43 8.09 -60.33
CA VAL A 88 -2.54 9.15 -59.83
C VAL A 88 -3.32 10.46 -59.85
N SER A 89 -3.46 11.13 -58.69
CA SER A 89 -3.95 12.50 -58.63
C SER A 89 -3.06 13.34 -57.71
N LEU A 90 -2.34 14.26 -58.35
CA LEU A 90 -1.53 15.30 -57.72
C LEU A 90 -2.43 16.47 -57.33
N SER A 91 -2.69 16.66 -56.04
CA SER A 91 -3.28 17.90 -55.52
C SER A 91 -2.18 18.90 -55.15
N LYS A 92 -1.93 19.80 -56.10
CA LYS A 92 -1.79 21.27 -55.95
C LYS A 92 -1.54 21.80 -54.52
N VAL A 93 -0.31 22.23 -54.26
CA VAL A 93 -0.01 23.22 -53.20
C VAL A 93 0.73 24.40 -53.83
N THR A 94 0.14 25.58 -53.67
CA THR A 94 0.71 26.89 -53.99
C THR A 94 1.59 27.38 -52.85
N PHE A 95 2.80 27.85 -53.14
CA PHE A 95 3.61 28.64 -52.20
C PHE A 95 3.87 30.03 -52.77
N THR A 96 3.64 31.01 -51.90
CA THR A 96 3.90 32.44 -52.07
C THR A 96 5.39 32.77 -52.02
N GLU A 97 5.74 33.88 -52.69
CA GLU A 97 7.06 34.46 -52.89
C GLU A 97 7.92 34.66 -51.64
N GLY A 98 9.24 34.56 -51.85
CA GLY A 98 10.31 35.08 -51.00
C GLY A 98 11.27 33.95 -50.61
N GLY A 99 12.52 33.85 -51.06
CA GLY A 99 13.39 34.81 -51.73
C GLY A 99 14.78 34.68 -51.11
N HIS A 100 15.57 33.67 -51.47
CA HIS A 100 17.00 33.65 -51.16
C HIS A 100 17.82 33.12 -52.36
N ILE A 101 18.70 34.01 -52.81
CA ILE A 101 19.66 33.86 -53.90
C ILE A 101 20.75 32.84 -53.54
N SER A 102 20.87 31.76 -54.31
CA SER A 102 22.05 30.88 -54.29
C SER A 102 22.93 31.18 -55.50
N SER A 103 24.19 31.56 -55.25
CA SER A 103 25.22 31.78 -56.25
C SER A 103 25.71 30.44 -56.82
N VAL A 104 25.34 30.16 -58.07
CA VAL A 104 25.92 29.07 -58.87
C VAL A 104 27.21 29.56 -59.52
N ILE A 105 28.35 28.95 -59.15
CA ILE A 105 29.59 29.02 -59.93
C ILE A 105 29.57 27.85 -60.91
N ALA A 106 29.48 28.16 -62.20
CA ALA A 106 29.57 27.19 -63.28
C ALA A 106 31.05 26.86 -63.59
N THR A 107 31.43 25.60 -63.43
CA THR A 107 32.70 25.05 -63.94
C THR A 107 32.45 24.39 -65.30
N TYR A 108 32.97 25.00 -66.36
CA TYR A 108 32.99 24.42 -67.71
C TYR A 108 34.21 23.50 -67.85
N SER A 109 33.96 22.21 -68.07
CA SER A 109 34.97 21.22 -68.45
C SER A 109 35.27 21.33 -69.95
N ASN A 110 36.56 21.38 -70.32
CA ASN A 110 37.03 21.20 -71.69
C ASN A 110 38.06 20.05 -71.73
N PRO A 111 37.91 19.03 -72.60
CA PRO A 111 38.86 17.92 -72.69
C PRO A 111 40.01 18.18 -73.68
N TYR A 112 41.17 17.58 -73.36
CA TYR A 112 42.39 17.25 -74.14
C TYR A 112 42.23 17.16 -75.68
N THR A 113 43.22 17.31 -76.58
CA THR A 113 44.71 17.35 -76.63
C THR A 113 45.06 17.77 -78.08
N GLN A 114 46.22 18.42 -78.34
CA GLN A 114 47.34 17.86 -79.15
C GLN A 114 48.27 18.93 -79.77
N ASN A 115 49.57 18.62 -79.62
CA ASN A 115 50.69 18.82 -80.55
C ASN A 115 51.56 20.08 -80.53
N GLN A 116 52.86 19.76 -80.56
CA GLN A 116 54.07 20.54 -80.29
C GLN A 116 54.66 21.26 -81.51
N HIS A 117 55.71 22.01 -81.21
CA HIS A 117 56.82 22.53 -82.04
C HIS A 117 56.61 23.97 -82.55
N SER A 118 57.54 24.93 -82.45
CA SER A 118 58.93 24.96 -81.97
C SER A 118 59.52 26.38 -82.24
N ILE A 119 60.47 26.86 -81.41
CA ILE A 119 61.55 27.87 -81.67
C ILE A 119 61.11 29.31 -82.12
N ALA A 120 61.72 30.46 -81.79
CA ALA A 120 63.01 30.86 -81.22
C ALA A 120 62.85 32.30 -80.61
N ALA A 121 63.39 32.55 -79.41
CA ALA A 121 64.53 33.44 -79.15
C ALA A 121 64.35 34.95 -79.45
N GLU A 122 64.29 35.77 -78.38
CA GLU A 122 65.24 36.88 -78.23
C GLU A 122 65.38 37.34 -76.77
N ARG A 123 66.62 37.65 -76.39
CA ARG A 123 67.10 37.96 -75.05
C ARG A 123 66.90 39.43 -74.71
N ALA A 124 66.54 39.73 -73.46
CA ALA A 124 67.07 40.90 -72.76
C ALA A 124 67.25 40.57 -71.27
N ILE A 125 68.45 40.87 -70.78
CA ILE A 125 68.98 40.54 -69.46
C ILE A 125 68.47 41.54 -68.43
N GLY A 126 68.01 41.05 -67.26
CA GLY A 126 67.65 41.87 -66.11
C GLY A 126 67.47 41.02 -64.87
N ILE A 127 68.57 40.81 -64.15
CA ILE A 127 68.69 40.14 -62.85
C ILE A 127 67.80 40.79 -61.79
N ALA A 128 66.85 40.02 -61.23
CA ALA A 128 66.36 40.18 -59.86
C ALA A 128 65.83 38.82 -59.38
N THR A 129 66.62 38.13 -58.57
CA THR A 129 66.21 36.94 -57.82
C THR A 129 65.19 37.37 -56.75
N LYS A 130 63.92 37.53 -57.13
CA LYS A 130 62.82 37.53 -56.17
C LYS A 130 62.50 36.06 -55.93
N ILE A 131 62.98 35.52 -54.82
CA ILE A 131 62.42 34.30 -54.24
C ILE A 131 60.96 34.62 -54.00
N ILE A 132 60.10 34.19 -54.93
CA ILE A 132 58.69 34.05 -54.62
C ILE A 132 58.68 32.88 -53.65
N SER A 133 58.72 33.21 -52.35
CA SER A 133 58.25 32.30 -51.33
C SER A 133 56.86 31.89 -51.79
N SER A 134 56.74 30.68 -52.33
CA SER A 134 55.43 30.06 -52.53
C SER A 134 54.76 30.09 -51.17
N THR A 135 53.82 31.01 -50.98
CA THR A 135 52.85 30.89 -49.89
C THR A 135 52.32 29.47 -49.99
N PRO A 136 52.56 28.62 -48.98
CA PRO A 136 52.09 27.25 -49.01
C PRO A 136 50.59 27.30 -49.31
N THR A 137 50.12 26.51 -50.26
CA THR A 137 48.69 26.31 -50.44
C THR A 137 48.14 25.84 -49.09
N PRO A 138 47.24 26.59 -48.45
CA PRO A 138 46.73 26.21 -47.14
C PRO A 138 46.06 24.83 -47.22
N LYS A 139 46.37 23.98 -46.25
CA LYS A 139 45.86 22.62 -46.13
C LYS A 139 44.65 22.63 -45.20
N ALA A 140 43.62 21.88 -45.54
CA ALA A 140 42.39 21.85 -44.76
C ALA A 140 42.58 21.08 -43.45
N LEU A 141 42.29 21.71 -42.32
CA LEU A 141 42.00 21.02 -41.07
C LEU A 141 40.62 20.38 -41.17
N GLN A 142 40.53 19.10 -40.84
CA GLN A 142 39.26 18.40 -40.71
C GLN A 142 38.93 18.30 -39.22
N VAL A 143 37.72 18.74 -38.86
CA VAL A 143 37.15 18.54 -37.53
C VAL A 143 35.92 17.68 -37.73
N ARG A 144 35.80 16.60 -36.98
CA ARG A 144 34.62 15.73 -37.00
C ARG A 144 34.16 15.45 -35.58
N ALA A 145 32.86 15.48 -35.34
CA ALA A 145 32.29 14.83 -34.17
C ALA A 145 32.57 13.32 -34.28
N LEU A 146 32.87 12.68 -33.15
CA LEU A 146 33.11 11.23 -33.09
C LEU A 146 31.80 10.46 -32.97
N SER A 147 30.84 11.01 -32.24
CA SER A 147 29.48 10.53 -32.07
C SER A 147 28.58 11.70 -31.71
N ASP A 148 27.28 11.52 -31.93
CA ASP A 148 26.27 12.32 -31.25
C ASP A 148 26.13 11.80 -29.81
N VAL A 149 25.64 12.62 -28.90
CA VAL A 149 25.52 12.29 -27.47
C VAL A 149 24.11 12.57 -27.00
N MET A 150 23.50 11.61 -26.32
CA MET A 150 22.21 11.77 -25.66
C MET A 150 22.39 12.47 -24.32
N GLU A 151 21.41 13.29 -23.95
CA GLU A 151 21.31 13.86 -22.59
C GLU A 151 21.12 12.73 -21.56
N GLY A 152 21.34 13.01 -20.27
CA GLY A 152 21.35 11.98 -19.21
C GLY A 152 22.50 10.96 -19.20
N SER A 153 23.16 10.70 -20.35
CA SER A 153 24.21 9.66 -20.46
C SER A 153 25.48 9.90 -19.62
N GLY A 154 25.66 11.10 -19.07
CA GLY A 154 26.87 11.52 -18.36
C GLY A 154 28.10 11.66 -19.27
N ASP A 155 27.93 11.54 -20.59
CA ASP A 155 28.99 11.49 -21.57
C ASP A 155 29.51 12.87 -22.02
N TYR A 156 30.58 12.82 -22.81
CA TYR A 156 31.18 13.99 -23.43
C TYR A 156 30.99 13.97 -24.93
N LEU A 157 30.45 15.05 -25.49
CA LEU A 157 30.47 15.27 -26.93
C LEU A 157 31.92 15.50 -27.38
N THR A 158 32.46 14.54 -28.12
CA THR A 158 33.87 14.48 -28.48
C THR A 158 34.10 14.72 -29.97
N PHE A 159 35.10 15.55 -30.27
CA PHE A 159 35.53 15.93 -31.59
C PHE A 159 36.97 15.48 -31.82
N ALA A 160 37.27 14.99 -33.03
CA ALA A 160 38.63 14.64 -33.44
C ALA A 160 39.11 15.54 -34.57
N LEU A 161 40.38 15.93 -34.49
CA LEU A 161 41.05 16.72 -35.51
C LEU A 161 41.86 15.82 -36.43
N SER A 162 41.95 16.19 -37.70
CA SER A 162 42.91 15.58 -38.60
C SER A 162 43.38 16.51 -39.71
N VAL A 163 44.59 16.26 -40.19
CA VAL A 163 45.20 16.90 -41.36
C VAL A 163 45.65 15.80 -42.32
N SER A 164 45.21 15.89 -43.58
CA SER A 164 45.38 14.83 -44.58
C SER A 164 46.72 14.83 -45.30
N SER A 165 47.65 15.72 -44.92
CA SER A 165 48.96 15.83 -45.56
C SER A 165 50.02 16.39 -44.62
N THR A 166 51.27 15.97 -44.84
CA THR A 166 52.42 16.36 -44.01
C THR A 166 52.61 17.87 -43.94
N LEU A 167 52.57 18.44 -42.74
CA LEU A 167 52.80 19.86 -42.47
C LEU A 167 54.29 20.13 -42.21
N LYS A 168 54.73 21.38 -42.37
CA LYS A 168 56.07 21.73 -41.88
C LYS A 168 56.09 21.61 -40.36
N ALA A 169 57.01 20.78 -39.85
CA ALA A 169 57.23 20.61 -38.42
C ALA A 169 57.55 21.97 -37.76
N ARG A 170 56.60 22.44 -36.95
CA ARG A 170 56.67 23.67 -36.16
C ARG A 170 55.67 23.59 -35.02
N ALA A 171 55.94 24.34 -33.95
CA ALA A 171 54.95 24.55 -32.91
C ALA A 171 53.68 25.21 -33.51
N THR A 172 52.52 24.68 -33.15
CA THR A 172 51.22 25.14 -33.65
C THR A 172 50.26 25.30 -32.49
N THR A 173 49.66 26.48 -32.37
CA THR A 173 48.61 26.77 -31.40
C THR A 173 47.25 26.55 -32.03
N LEU A 174 46.39 25.79 -31.35
CA LEU A 174 45.00 25.58 -31.71
C LEU A 174 44.12 26.25 -30.64
N ASN A 175 43.15 27.05 -31.06
CA ASN A 175 42.12 27.64 -30.20
C ASN A 175 40.76 27.04 -30.53
N PHE A 176 40.00 26.72 -29.50
CA PHE A 176 38.71 26.06 -29.55
C PHE A 176 37.62 27.01 -29.05
N SER A 177 36.50 27.06 -29.75
CA SER A 177 35.31 27.79 -29.27
C SER A 177 34.06 27.02 -29.65
N LEU A 178 33.10 26.96 -28.73
CA LEU A 178 31.77 26.39 -28.97
C LEU A 178 30.78 27.50 -29.29
N SER A 179 29.82 27.19 -30.15
CA SER A 179 28.65 28.01 -30.44
C SER A 179 27.48 27.12 -30.80
N GLY A 180 26.25 27.57 -30.55
CA GLY A 180 25.10 26.67 -30.54
C GLY A 180 24.92 26.05 -29.16
N GLY A 181 23.70 25.65 -28.85
CA GLY A 181 23.26 25.28 -27.50
C GLY A 181 23.44 26.37 -26.44
N THR A 182 22.94 26.11 -25.23
CA THR A 182 23.00 27.01 -24.07
C THR A 182 23.96 26.45 -23.01
N ALA A 183 25.01 27.20 -22.69
CA ALA A 183 25.94 26.82 -21.62
C ALA A 183 25.24 26.83 -20.26
N GLY A 184 25.37 25.74 -19.50
CA GLY A 184 24.69 25.53 -18.22
C GLY A 184 23.29 24.93 -18.35
N VAL A 185 22.79 24.68 -19.56
CA VAL A 185 21.55 23.94 -19.84
C VAL A 185 21.91 22.68 -20.63
N ASP A 186 22.51 22.82 -21.81
CA ASP A 186 22.79 21.68 -22.70
C ASP A 186 24.21 21.10 -22.47
N TYR A 187 25.12 21.92 -21.94
CA TYR A 187 26.49 21.50 -21.64
C TYR A 187 27.09 22.28 -20.47
N GLU A 188 27.98 21.62 -19.72
CA GLU A 188 28.54 22.19 -18.50
C GLU A 188 29.48 23.35 -18.84
N ALA A 189 29.18 24.53 -18.27
CA ALA A 189 29.94 25.75 -18.51
C ALA A 189 31.40 25.58 -18.07
N GLY A 190 32.33 25.73 -19.01
CA GLY A 190 33.77 25.60 -18.73
C GLY A 190 34.31 24.16 -18.69
N SER A 191 33.48 23.15 -19.01
CA SER A 191 33.88 21.72 -19.01
C SER A 191 34.74 21.30 -20.20
N MET A 192 35.06 22.22 -21.13
CA MET A 192 35.84 21.91 -22.31
C MET A 192 37.23 21.37 -21.95
N GLN A 193 37.55 20.21 -22.52
CA GLN A 193 38.83 19.53 -22.36
C GLN A 193 39.41 19.20 -23.73
N TYR A 194 40.73 19.08 -23.79
CA TYR A 194 41.43 18.55 -24.95
C TYR A 194 42.39 17.42 -24.57
N SER A 195 42.68 16.58 -25.55
CA SER A 195 43.68 15.52 -25.49
C SER A 195 44.69 15.72 -26.61
N THR A 196 45.96 15.36 -26.39
CA THR A 196 47.02 15.36 -27.42
C THR A 196 47.55 13.96 -27.72
N ASN A 197 46.99 12.94 -27.08
CA ASN A 197 47.41 11.54 -27.19
C ASN A 197 46.24 10.62 -27.59
N GLY A 198 45.32 11.13 -28.40
CA GLY A 198 44.20 10.36 -28.95
C GLY A 198 43.14 9.96 -27.91
N GLY A 199 42.95 10.75 -26.86
CA GLY A 199 41.92 10.54 -25.85
C GLY A 199 42.37 9.79 -24.61
N LEU A 200 43.66 9.41 -24.50
CA LEU A 200 44.18 8.68 -23.35
C LEU A 200 44.27 9.53 -22.08
N SER A 201 44.54 10.84 -22.23
CA SER A 201 44.51 11.81 -21.13
C SER A 201 43.91 13.13 -21.57
N TRP A 202 43.24 13.81 -20.63
CA TRP A 202 42.46 15.03 -20.88
C TRP A 202 42.97 16.18 -20.03
N THR A 203 43.04 17.37 -20.62
CA THR A 203 43.44 18.62 -19.97
C THR A 203 42.36 19.66 -20.19
N SER A 204 41.91 20.32 -19.13
CA SER A 204 40.91 21.38 -19.22
C SER A 204 41.47 22.60 -19.95
N GLY A 205 40.68 23.16 -20.86
CA GLY A 205 41.02 24.39 -21.56
C GLY A 205 40.54 24.44 -23.00
N SER A 206 40.48 25.66 -23.53
CA SER A 206 40.05 25.98 -24.90
C SER A 206 41.23 26.29 -25.83
N GLN A 207 42.45 25.96 -25.44
CA GLN A 207 43.66 26.20 -26.23
C GLN A 207 44.72 25.12 -25.95
N VAL A 208 45.41 24.70 -27.00
CA VAL A 208 46.59 23.81 -26.90
C VAL A 208 47.69 24.26 -27.85
N THR A 209 48.94 24.16 -27.41
CA THR A 209 50.12 24.28 -28.28
C THR A 209 50.78 22.92 -28.44
N ILE A 210 50.80 22.40 -29.66
CA ILE A 210 51.51 21.16 -30.00
C ILE A 210 52.89 21.49 -30.56
N ALA A 211 53.89 20.66 -30.25
CA ALA A 211 55.29 20.91 -30.63
C ALA A 211 55.54 20.70 -32.14
N ASP A 212 54.89 19.71 -32.74
CA ASP A 212 54.91 19.44 -34.18
C ASP A 212 53.47 19.49 -34.72
N ALA A 213 53.24 20.32 -35.74
CA ALA A 213 51.98 20.41 -36.46
C ALA A 213 51.48 19.05 -37.01
N ASN A 214 52.37 18.07 -37.23
CA ASN A 214 51.97 16.74 -37.68
C ASN A 214 51.26 15.91 -36.58
N ASP A 215 51.33 16.33 -35.31
CA ASP A 215 50.68 15.67 -34.17
C ASP A 215 49.19 16.06 -34.02
N ILE A 216 48.66 16.95 -34.88
CA ILE A 216 47.24 17.35 -34.87
C ILE A 216 46.29 16.15 -34.96
N ASN A 217 46.69 15.08 -35.65
CA ASN A 217 45.89 13.87 -35.80
C ASN A 217 45.63 13.13 -34.47
N SER A 218 46.39 13.45 -33.42
CA SER A 218 46.20 12.91 -32.07
C SER A 218 45.41 13.85 -31.17
N VAL A 219 44.96 15.01 -31.68
CA VAL A 219 44.19 15.99 -30.90
C VAL A 219 42.71 15.64 -30.91
N GLN A 220 42.12 15.56 -29.72
CA GLN A 220 40.68 15.46 -29.51
C GLN A 220 40.22 16.57 -28.57
N ILE A 221 38.97 17.01 -28.71
CA ILE A 221 38.32 18.01 -27.86
C ILE A 221 37.02 17.40 -27.38
N ARG A 222 36.66 17.60 -26.13
CA ARG A 222 35.38 17.14 -25.60
C ARG A 222 34.76 18.16 -24.66
N VAL A 223 33.44 18.14 -24.55
CA VAL A 223 32.65 18.98 -23.64
C VAL A 223 31.61 18.11 -22.96
N LYS A 224 31.38 18.32 -21.66
CA LYS A 224 30.43 17.50 -20.89
C LYS A 224 29.01 17.98 -21.20
N ILE A 225 28.15 17.05 -21.61
CA ILE A 225 26.73 17.33 -21.83
C ILE A 225 26.01 17.31 -20.48
N ILE A 226 24.99 18.16 -20.34
CA ILE A 226 24.15 18.22 -19.14
C ILE A 226 22.83 17.51 -19.46
N ASP A 227 22.31 16.84 -18.45
CA ASP A 227 20.93 16.37 -18.40
C ASP A 227 20.04 17.50 -17.86
N ASN A 228 19.07 17.95 -18.65
CA ASN A 228 18.17 19.02 -18.23
C ASN A 228 16.81 18.45 -17.86
N ASP A 229 16.26 18.89 -16.73
CA ASP A 229 14.91 18.52 -16.29
C ASP A 229 13.89 18.80 -17.41
N GLY A 230 13.29 17.72 -17.93
CA GLY A 230 12.36 17.78 -19.04
C GLY A 230 11.12 18.59 -18.68
N HIS A 231 10.76 18.71 -17.41
CA HIS A 231 9.59 19.43 -16.93
C HIS A 231 9.91 20.86 -16.43
N ASP A 232 11.09 21.41 -16.74
CA ASP A 232 11.42 22.78 -16.36
C ASP A 232 10.40 23.80 -16.90
N GLY A 233 9.97 24.71 -16.03
CA GLY A 233 9.00 25.76 -16.38
C GLY A 233 7.54 25.30 -16.47
N VAL A 234 7.20 24.02 -16.26
CA VAL A 234 5.81 23.57 -16.10
C VAL A 234 5.44 23.35 -14.63
N ASN A 235 4.16 23.56 -14.29
CA ASN A 235 3.68 23.32 -12.95
C ASN A 235 3.16 21.89 -12.81
N LEU A 236 4.00 21.00 -12.29
CA LEU A 236 3.69 19.59 -12.01
C LEU A 236 2.47 19.40 -11.12
N SER A 237 2.26 20.31 -10.16
CA SER A 237 1.08 20.29 -9.27
C SER A 237 -0.25 20.48 -10.02
N SER A 238 -0.21 20.88 -11.29
CA SER A 238 -1.39 21.07 -12.14
C SER A 238 -1.60 19.96 -13.16
N THR A 239 -0.77 18.89 -13.14
CA THR A 239 -0.79 17.80 -14.11
C THR A 239 -0.70 18.35 -15.54
N PRO A 240 0.46 18.93 -15.90
CA PRO A 240 0.59 19.74 -17.11
C PRO A 240 0.35 18.87 -18.35
N THR A 241 -0.53 19.33 -19.23
CA THR A 241 -0.79 18.69 -20.53
C THR A 241 -0.06 19.41 -21.66
N THR A 242 0.75 20.42 -21.35
CA THR A 242 1.48 21.24 -22.32
C THR A 242 2.95 20.85 -22.30
N GLN A 243 3.55 20.75 -23.47
CA GLN A 243 4.98 20.51 -23.64
C GLN A 243 5.79 21.59 -22.92
N SER A 244 6.79 21.16 -22.16
CA SER A 244 7.81 22.00 -21.54
C SER A 244 8.75 22.60 -22.59
N ASP A 245 9.47 23.67 -22.22
CA ASP A 245 10.55 24.18 -23.07
C ASP A 245 11.69 23.16 -23.20
N ASN A 246 11.83 22.22 -22.25
CA ASN A 246 12.85 21.18 -22.20
C ASN A 246 12.48 19.82 -22.81
N GLN A 247 11.26 19.66 -23.31
CA GLN A 247 10.86 18.44 -24.02
C GLN A 247 10.93 18.60 -25.53
N ASN A 248 11.27 17.52 -26.24
CA ASN A 248 11.44 17.47 -27.70
C ASN A 248 12.30 18.64 -28.23
N GLN A 249 13.44 18.95 -27.60
CA GLN A 249 14.22 20.14 -27.93
C GLN A 249 15.05 20.04 -29.22
N GLY A 250 15.01 21.12 -30.00
CA GLY A 250 15.91 21.32 -31.14
C GLY A 250 15.25 21.02 -32.48
N VAL A 251 16.01 20.39 -33.38
CA VAL A 251 15.57 20.09 -34.75
C VAL A 251 14.91 18.71 -34.77
N GLU A 252 13.66 18.69 -35.23
CA GLU A 252 12.88 17.47 -35.48
C GLU A 252 13.58 16.55 -36.48
N GLY A 253 13.71 15.28 -36.09
CA GLY A 253 14.34 14.19 -36.83
C GLY A 253 13.32 13.22 -37.44
N GLU A 254 13.73 11.96 -37.53
CA GLU A 254 12.89 10.87 -38.04
C GLU A 254 11.95 10.35 -36.94
N SER A 255 10.90 9.62 -37.33
CA SER A 255 10.06 8.92 -36.36
C SER A 255 10.85 7.81 -35.66
N LYS A 256 10.67 7.72 -34.33
CA LYS A 256 11.20 6.60 -33.55
C LYS A 256 10.55 5.30 -34.02
N LEU A 257 11.26 4.20 -33.79
CA LEU A 257 10.85 2.86 -34.20
C LEU A 257 10.41 2.07 -32.98
N ASP A 258 9.40 1.23 -33.16
CA ASP A 258 9.04 0.21 -32.18
C ASP A 258 10.05 -0.96 -32.20
N SER A 259 9.82 -1.97 -31.34
CA SER A 259 10.66 -3.16 -31.25
C SER A 259 10.71 -4.00 -32.54
N ASP A 260 9.70 -3.90 -33.40
CA ASP A 260 9.62 -4.60 -34.68
C ASP A 260 10.23 -3.79 -35.84
N GLY A 261 10.72 -2.57 -35.56
CA GLY A 261 11.32 -1.66 -36.54
C GLY A 261 10.30 -0.89 -37.37
N VAL A 262 9.05 -0.79 -36.91
CA VAL A 262 7.97 -0.01 -37.51
C VAL A 262 7.97 1.39 -36.92
N LYS A 263 7.69 2.40 -37.74
CA LYS A 263 7.67 3.79 -37.27
C LYS A 263 6.40 4.08 -36.49
N TYR A 264 6.52 4.81 -35.38
CA TYR A 264 5.35 5.27 -34.62
C TYR A 264 4.42 6.18 -35.46
N GLU A 265 4.96 6.91 -36.44
CA GLU A 265 4.15 7.71 -37.38
C GLU A 265 3.17 6.85 -38.21
N ASP A 266 3.49 5.57 -38.44
CA ASP A 266 2.60 4.64 -39.15
C ASP A 266 1.39 4.23 -38.28
N TYR A 267 1.48 4.41 -36.96
CA TYR A 267 0.36 4.30 -36.02
C TYR A 267 -0.42 5.61 -35.86
N GLY A 268 -0.02 6.66 -36.58
CA GLY A 268 -0.56 8.01 -36.41
C GLY A 268 -0.09 8.68 -35.11
N ILE A 269 1.00 8.21 -34.51
CA ILE A 269 1.59 8.76 -33.29
C ILE A 269 2.79 9.62 -33.68
N THR A 270 2.82 10.88 -33.24
CA THR A 270 3.97 11.75 -33.46
C THR A 270 4.98 11.49 -32.36
N TYR A 271 5.92 10.59 -32.64
CA TYR A 271 7.04 10.28 -31.76
C TYR A 271 8.34 10.21 -32.59
N LYS A 272 9.28 11.11 -32.32
CA LYS A 272 10.41 11.44 -33.21
C LYS A 272 11.69 11.75 -32.42
N ASP A 273 12.83 11.65 -33.08
CA ASP A 273 14.11 12.10 -32.52
C ASP A 273 14.20 13.63 -32.53
N TYR A 274 14.68 14.23 -31.45
CA TYR A 274 14.98 15.66 -31.37
C TYR A 274 16.46 15.87 -31.05
N SER A 275 17.08 16.85 -31.71
CA SER A 275 18.50 17.11 -31.48
C SER A 275 18.91 18.55 -31.68
N ARG A 276 19.85 19.01 -30.86
CA ARG A 276 20.45 20.34 -30.90
C ARG A 276 21.86 20.27 -31.47
N ASN A 277 22.22 21.26 -32.29
CA ASN A 277 23.56 21.33 -32.86
C ASN A 277 24.51 22.13 -31.96
N LEU A 278 25.61 21.50 -31.57
CA LEU A 278 26.74 22.16 -30.91
C LEU A 278 27.92 22.25 -31.89
N THR A 279 28.28 23.48 -32.28
CA THR A 279 29.33 23.74 -33.27
C THR A 279 30.68 23.99 -32.59
N LEU A 280 31.66 23.13 -32.85
CA LEU A 280 33.05 23.38 -32.50
C LEU A 280 33.75 24.13 -33.63
N THR A 281 34.32 25.30 -33.31
CA THR A 281 35.21 26.05 -34.21
C THR A 281 36.64 25.94 -33.72
N VAL A 282 37.54 25.56 -34.63
CA VAL A 282 38.98 25.46 -34.38
C VAL A 282 39.73 26.48 -35.24
N THR A 283 40.52 27.33 -34.59
CA THR A 283 41.39 28.30 -35.25
C THR A 283 42.85 28.06 -34.90
N THR A 284 43.77 28.50 -35.76
CA THR A 284 45.20 28.27 -35.56
C THR A 284 46.07 29.44 -35.99
N ASP A 285 47.24 29.57 -35.35
CA ASP A 285 48.31 30.50 -35.73
C ASP A 285 49.14 30.00 -36.93
N ASN A 286 49.00 28.74 -37.32
CA ASN A 286 49.74 28.15 -38.41
C ASN A 286 49.08 28.44 -39.76
N ALA A 287 49.63 29.42 -40.49
CA ALA A 287 49.16 29.82 -41.81
C ALA A 287 49.20 28.72 -42.91
N GLU A 288 49.79 27.55 -42.65
CA GLU A 288 49.66 26.37 -43.53
C GLU A 288 48.32 25.66 -43.38
N ILE A 289 47.51 26.00 -42.38
CA ILE A 289 46.27 25.33 -42.01
C ILE A 289 45.11 26.31 -42.16
N ILE A 290 44.00 25.87 -42.77
CA ILE A 290 42.75 26.63 -42.81
C ILE A 290 41.95 26.29 -41.55
N ASN A 291 41.43 27.32 -40.86
CA ASN A 291 40.47 27.15 -39.76
C ASN A 291 39.29 26.28 -40.20
N SER A 292 38.71 25.55 -39.26
CA SER A 292 37.66 24.58 -39.56
C SER A 292 36.64 24.55 -38.44
N SER A 293 35.41 24.18 -38.78
CA SER A 293 34.33 24.01 -37.82
C SER A 293 33.50 22.79 -38.19
N THR A 294 32.87 22.19 -37.19
CA THR A 294 31.97 21.05 -37.38
C THR A 294 30.88 21.09 -36.33
N MET A 295 29.77 20.41 -36.61
CA MET A 295 28.68 20.23 -35.66
C MET A 295 28.79 18.83 -35.04
N GLY A 296 28.56 18.74 -33.74
CA GLY A 296 28.11 17.51 -33.10
C GLY A 296 26.68 17.72 -32.63
N LYS A 297 25.91 16.64 -32.48
CA LYS A 297 24.55 16.74 -31.99
C LYS A 297 24.45 16.30 -30.54
N ILE A 298 23.58 16.99 -29.84
CA ILE A 298 23.05 16.61 -28.54
C ILE A 298 21.64 16.08 -28.82
N ILE A 299 21.38 14.82 -28.49
CA ILE A 299 20.08 14.16 -28.68
C ILE A 299 19.29 14.38 -27.39
N ASP A 300 18.13 14.99 -27.55
CA ASP A 300 17.15 15.21 -26.51
C ASP A 300 16.41 13.89 -26.26
N HIS A 301 16.18 13.57 -25.00
CA HIS A 301 15.53 12.32 -24.57
C HIS A 301 14.27 12.54 -23.74
N ASP A 302 13.94 13.79 -23.40
CA ASP A 302 12.69 14.14 -22.73
C ASP A 302 11.56 14.28 -23.77
N ASP A 303 10.74 13.25 -23.89
CA ASP A 303 9.76 13.09 -24.95
C ASP A 303 8.37 13.61 -24.53
N TYR A 304 7.77 14.46 -25.36
CA TYR A 304 6.36 14.86 -25.20
C TYR A 304 5.48 14.23 -26.27
N ILE A 305 4.57 13.36 -25.85
CA ILE A 305 3.75 12.53 -26.75
C ILE A 305 2.25 12.76 -26.50
N ASN A 306 1.49 12.83 -27.60
CA ASN A 306 0.03 12.91 -27.58
C ASN A 306 -0.58 11.74 -28.38
N ILE A 307 -1.42 10.93 -27.72
CA ILE A 307 -2.16 9.83 -28.32
C ILE A 307 -3.66 10.14 -28.24
N GLN A 308 -4.24 10.44 -29.40
CA GLN A 308 -5.65 10.82 -29.53
C GLN A 308 -6.60 9.62 -29.70
N GLY A 309 -6.10 8.39 -29.64
CA GLY A 309 -6.85 7.15 -29.85
C GLY A 309 -7.34 6.99 -31.30
N ASN A 310 -6.80 5.99 -32.01
CA ASN A 310 -7.22 5.62 -33.36
C ASN A 310 -7.07 4.10 -33.55
N GLU A 311 -7.72 3.53 -34.56
CA GLU A 311 -7.67 2.07 -34.81
C GLU A 311 -6.23 1.56 -35.07
N GLN A 312 -5.31 2.43 -35.48
CA GLN A 312 -3.91 2.09 -35.77
C GLN A 312 -3.04 1.99 -34.51
N ALA A 313 -3.41 2.67 -33.43
CA ALA A 313 -2.74 2.64 -32.14
C ALA A 313 -3.25 1.49 -31.24
N ASP A 314 -4.40 0.90 -31.55
CA ASP A 314 -4.95 -0.23 -30.78
C ASP A 314 -3.99 -1.44 -30.75
N GLY A 315 -3.77 -2.00 -29.56
CA GLY A 315 -2.88 -3.14 -29.33
C GLY A 315 -1.42 -2.88 -29.71
N LYS A 316 -0.99 -1.61 -29.72
CA LYS A 316 0.41 -1.21 -29.92
C LYS A 316 1.13 -0.98 -28.61
N HIS A 317 2.46 -1.10 -28.69
CA HIS A 317 3.38 -0.89 -27.59
C HIS A 317 4.16 0.40 -27.82
N ILE A 318 4.03 1.35 -26.92
CA ILE A 318 4.76 2.62 -26.92
C ILE A 318 5.77 2.56 -25.78
N ASN A 319 7.02 2.93 -26.03
CA ASN A 319 8.07 3.02 -25.02
C ASN A 319 8.83 4.33 -25.26
N THR A 320 8.88 5.23 -24.27
CA THR A 320 9.58 6.52 -24.41
C THR A 320 11.03 6.47 -23.96
N GLY A 321 11.32 5.66 -22.95
CA GLY A 321 12.64 5.09 -22.70
C GLY A 321 13.30 5.69 -21.48
N THR A 322 14.10 6.74 -21.65
CA THR A 322 14.80 7.41 -20.55
C THR A 322 14.62 8.90 -20.71
N GLY A 323 14.48 9.65 -19.62
CA GLY A 323 14.26 11.10 -19.64
C GLY A 323 12.96 11.44 -18.92
N ASP A 324 12.73 12.72 -18.65
CA ASP A 324 11.51 13.16 -17.98
C ASP A 324 10.40 13.34 -19.03
N ASP A 325 9.65 12.27 -19.31
CA ASP A 325 8.71 12.18 -20.41
C ASP A 325 7.32 12.72 -20.03
N THR A 326 6.54 13.14 -21.02
CA THR A 326 5.12 13.46 -20.87
C THR A 326 4.27 12.67 -21.86
N LEU A 327 3.41 11.78 -21.37
CA LEU A 327 2.45 11.04 -22.16
C LEU A 327 1.00 11.52 -21.95
N ASN A 328 0.36 12.01 -23.02
CA ASN A 328 -1.05 12.42 -22.98
C ASN A 328 -1.94 11.45 -23.77
N LEU A 329 -2.84 10.77 -23.07
CA LEU A 329 -3.84 9.86 -23.63
C LEU A 329 -5.23 10.52 -23.61
N SER A 330 -5.66 11.06 -24.75
CA SER A 330 -6.93 11.80 -24.86
C SER A 330 -8.04 11.07 -25.61
N GLY A 331 -7.73 9.94 -26.26
CA GLY A 331 -8.70 9.12 -26.97
C GLY A 331 -8.93 7.75 -26.38
N HIS A 332 -9.56 6.88 -27.16
CA HIS A 332 -9.76 5.48 -26.79
C HIS A 332 -8.57 4.64 -27.27
N VAL A 333 -7.85 4.02 -26.33
CA VAL A 333 -6.85 2.97 -26.57
C VAL A 333 -7.33 1.65 -25.98
N LYS A 334 -7.10 0.55 -26.69
CA LYS A 334 -7.64 -0.77 -26.34
C LYS A 334 -6.85 -1.92 -26.98
N ASN A 335 -7.34 -3.14 -26.77
CA ASN A 335 -6.81 -4.40 -27.31
C ASN A 335 -5.41 -4.75 -26.81
N HIS A 336 -5.16 -4.71 -25.50
CA HIS A 336 -3.83 -4.87 -24.91
C HIS A 336 -2.83 -3.81 -25.40
N PHE A 337 -3.28 -2.55 -25.43
CA PHE A 337 -2.36 -1.44 -25.65
C PHE A 337 -1.39 -1.36 -24.47
N VAL A 338 -0.11 -1.10 -24.74
CA VAL A 338 0.91 -0.93 -23.71
C VAL A 338 1.61 0.41 -23.93
N ALA A 339 1.72 1.21 -22.88
CA ALA A 339 2.59 2.39 -22.88
C ALA A 339 3.51 2.34 -21.66
N ASN A 340 4.81 2.47 -21.91
CA ASN A 340 5.85 2.55 -20.89
C ASN A 340 6.56 3.89 -21.05
N THR A 341 6.73 4.65 -19.98
CA THR A 341 7.52 5.88 -20.03
C THR A 341 8.99 5.66 -19.69
N GLY A 342 9.29 4.81 -18.70
CA GLY A 342 10.62 4.22 -18.52
C GLY A 342 11.36 4.87 -17.34
N ALA A 343 12.65 5.18 -17.50
CA ALA A 343 13.39 5.77 -16.39
C ALA A 343 13.39 7.30 -16.48
N GLY A 344 13.08 7.98 -15.38
CA GLY A 344 12.99 9.42 -15.29
C GLY A 344 11.67 9.84 -14.64
N SER A 345 11.58 11.07 -14.14
CA SER A 345 10.35 11.52 -13.51
C SER A 345 9.32 11.84 -14.59
N ASP A 346 8.32 10.98 -14.78
CA ASP A 346 7.41 11.03 -15.90
C ASP A 346 6.03 11.63 -15.55
N VAL A 347 5.36 12.20 -16.56
CA VAL A 347 3.99 12.73 -16.43
C VAL A 347 3.04 12.03 -17.40
N VAL A 348 2.08 11.29 -16.85
CA VAL A 348 1.03 10.62 -17.63
C VAL A 348 -0.35 11.24 -17.40
N ASN A 349 -1.00 11.67 -18.47
CA ASN A 349 -2.35 12.26 -18.44
C ASN A 349 -3.36 11.40 -19.20
N ILE A 350 -4.30 10.77 -18.47
CA ILE A 350 -5.36 9.93 -19.03
C ILE A 350 -6.69 10.69 -18.99
N SER A 351 -7.04 11.35 -20.09
CA SER A 351 -8.35 12.02 -20.26
C SER A 351 -9.32 11.26 -21.16
N GLY A 352 -8.81 10.28 -21.91
CA GLY A 352 -9.58 9.40 -22.79
C GLY A 352 -10.06 8.11 -22.12
N GLN A 353 -10.00 7.00 -22.85
CA GLN A 353 -10.42 5.67 -22.40
C GLN A 353 -9.29 4.67 -22.59
N VAL A 354 -8.98 3.89 -21.56
CA VAL A 354 -8.03 2.77 -21.59
C VAL A 354 -8.80 1.50 -21.27
N THR A 355 -8.95 0.60 -22.24
CA THR A 355 -9.81 -0.59 -22.09
C THR A 355 -9.18 -1.89 -22.58
N ASP A 356 -9.85 -3.02 -22.35
CA ASP A 356 -9.54 -4.33 -22.94
C ASP A 356 -8.12 -4.83 -22.62
N HIS A 357 -7.80 -4.93 -21.31
CA HIS A 357 -6.52 -5.43 -20.77
C HIS A 357 -5.30 -4.65 -21.25
N SER A 358 -5.47 -3.33 -21.37
CA SER A 358 -4.35 -2.42 -21.68
C SER A 358 -3.59 -2.07 -20.39
N SER A 359 -2.32 -1.69 -20.54
CA SER A 359 -1.42 -1.38 -19.45
C SER A 359 -0.68 -0.07 -19.71
N ILE A 360 -0.61 0.76 -18.69
CA ILE A 360 0.17 2.00 -18.66
C ILE A 360 1.18 1.87 -17.53
N ASN A 361 2.46 2.07 -17.81
CA ASN A 361 3.55 1.87 -16.87
C ASN A 361 4.46 3.10 -16.89
N THR A 362 4.86 3.62 -15.72
CA THR A 362 5.87 4.68 -15.67
C THR A 362 7.27 4.16 -15.34
N GLU A 363 7.40 3.09 -14.54
CA GLU A 363 8.60 2.28 -14.28
C GLU A 363 9.50 2.77 -13.12
N GLU A 364 10.43 3.71 -13.32
CA GLU A 364 11.41 4.12 -12.30
C GLU A 364 11.39 5.64 -12.07
N ASP A 365 11.72 6.08 -10.84
CA ASP A 365 11.75 7.47 -10.37
C ASP A 365 10.37 8.06 -10.02
N ASP A 366 10.34 9.30 -9.52
CA ASP A 366 9.11 9.91 -8.98
C ASP A 366 8.15 10.33 -10.12
N ASP A 367 7.02 9.64 -10.27
CA ASP A 367 6.10 9.83 -11.38
C ASP A 367 4.79 10.53 -11.00
N ILE A 368 4.15 11.16 -12.00
CA ILE A 368 2.86 11.83 -11.83
C ILE A 368 1.84 11.31 -12.84
N VAL A 369 0.80 10.65 -12.34
CA VAL A 369 -0.32 10.16 -13.17
C VAL A 369 -1.62 10.90 -12.85
N SER A 370 -2.25 11.47 -13.89
CA SER A 370 -3.54 12.15 -13.81
C SER A 370 -4.62 11.42 -14.59
N ILE A 371 -5.58 10.82 -13.90
CA ILE A 371 -6.73 10.15 -14.50
C ILE A 371 -7.96 11.05 -14.40
N LYS A 372 -8.42 11.55 -15.56
CA LYS A 372 -9.66 12.32 -15.76
C LYS A 372 -10.66 11.58 -16.67
N GLY A 373 -10.27 10.41 -17.18
CA GLY A 373 -10.98 9.62 -18.17
C GLY A 373 -11.57 8.32 -17.61
N THR A 374 -11.56 7.28 -18.45
CA THR A 374 -12.06 5.94 -18.09
C THR A 374 -10.94 4.90 -18.17
N ILE A 375 -10.84 4.05 -17.15
CA ILE A 375 -10.04 2.81 -17.18
C ILE A 375 -11.00 1.63 -16.99
N GLU A 376 -11.00 0.69 -17.92
CA GLU A 376 -11.88 -0.50 -17.85
C GLU A 376 -11.10 -1.78 -18.10
N ASN A 377 -11.12 -2.71 -17.14
CA ASN A 377 -10.42 -4.01 -17.25
C ASN A 377 -8.97 -3.84 -17.71
N SER A 378 -8.26 -2.87 -17.13
CA SER A 378 -6.93 -2.43 -17.54
C SER A 378 -6.15 -2.04 -16.29
N GLU A 379 -4.84 -1.88 -16.46
CA GLU A 379 -3.90 -1.70 -15.36
C GLU A 379 -3.09 -0.41 -15.55
N LEU A 380 -2.80 0.25 -14.43
CA LEU A 380 -1.83 1.33 -14.32
C LEU A 380 -0.80 0.90 -13.27
N HIS A 381 0.47 0.98 -13.62
CA HIS A 381 1.61 0.72 -12.74
C HIS A 381 2.51 1.95 -12.73
N THR A 382 2.97 2.41 -11.58
CA THR A 382 3.97 3.51 -11.54
C THR A 382 5.38 3.02 -11.25
N GLY A 383 5.55 2.00 -10.41
CA GLY A 383 6.81 1.27 -10.28
C GLY A 383 7.60 1.73 -9.07
N THR A 384 8.89 2.04 -9.21
CA THR A 384 9.70 2.48 -8.06
C THR A 384 9.83 4.00 -8.05
N GLY A 385 9.70 4.64 -6.89
CA GLY A 385 9.82 6.10 -6.77
C GLY A 385 8.71 6.64 -5.89
N ASP A 386 8.78 7.90 -5.45
CA ASP A 386 7.69 8.51 -4.67
C ASP A 386 6.60 9.03 -5.63
N ASP A 387 5.63 8.18 -5.96
CA ASP A 387 4.68 8.42 -7.04
C ASP A 387 3.43 9.19 -6.61
N THR A 388 2.82 9.91 -7.56
CA THR A 388 1.55 10.61 -7.34
C THR A 388 0.50 10.23 -8.38
N VAL A 389 -0.55 9.52 -7.93
CA VAL A 389 -1.71 9.15 -8.77
C VAL A 389 -2.95 9.93 -8.35
N THR A 390 -3.47 10.78 -9.24
CA THR A 390 -4.71 11.55 -9.03
C THR A 390 -5.84 11.06 -9.95
N ILE A 391 -6.92 10.55 -9.34
CA ILE A 391 -8.13 10.07 -10.01
C ILE A 391 -9.28 11.05 -9.75
N LYS A 392 -9.65 11.84 -10.76
CA LYS A 392 -10.63 12.92 -10.58
C LYS A 392 -11.64 13.05 -11.71
N ASN A 393 -12.93 13.04 -11.37
CA ASN A 393 -14.04 13.02 -12.32
C ASN A 393 -13.99 11.83 -13.29
N SER A 394 -13.55 10.68 -12.78
CA SER A 394 -13.17 9.52 -13.58
C SER A 394 -14.07 8.33 -13.33
N THR A 395 -13.96 7.32 -14.21
CA THR A 395 -14.59 6.01 -14.01
C THR A 395 -13.53 4.92 -14.14
N ILE A 396 -13.33 4.12 -13.11
CA ILE A 396 -12.42 2.98 -13.12
C ILE A 396 -13.25 1.74 -12.79
N LYS A 397 -13.23 0.73 -13.66
CA LYS A 397 -14.04 -0.47 -13.42
C LYS A 397 -13.49 -1.77 -13.98
N GLY A 398 -13.74 -2.86 -13.26
CA GLY A 398 -13.57 -4.23 -13.74
C GLY A 398 -14.81 -4.77 -14.47
N GLN A 399 -14.64 -5.83 -15.26
CA GLN A 399 -15.69 -6.55 -15.99
C GLN A 399 -15.42 -8.07 -15.95
N GLY A 400 -16.50 -8.86 -15.91
CA GLY A 400 -16.40 -10.32 -16.10
C GLY A 400 -15.79 -11.09 -14.92
N GLY A 401 -15.62 -10.46 -13.77
CA GLY A 401 -14.97 -11.04 -12.59
C GLY A 401 -13.54 -10.53 -12.38
N SER A 402 -12.94 -9.93 -13.41
CA SER A 402 -11.67 -9.21 -13.31
C SER A 402 -11.86 -7.85 -12.65
N LYS A 403 -10.80 -7.36 -12.00
CA LYS A 403 -10.70 -6.00 -11.48
C LYS A 403 -9.83 -5.14 -12.38
N ALA A 404 -10.03 -3.83 -12.35
CA ALA A 404 -9.02 -2.88 -12.82
C ALA A 404 -8.02 -2.62 -11.70
N THR A 405 -6.76 -2.37 -12.05
CA THR A 405 -5.68 -2.21 -11.07
C THR A 405 -5.01 -0.86 -11.20
N ILE A 406 -4.78 -0.22 -10.07
CA ILE A 406 -3.87 0.91 -9.90
C ILE A 406 -2.80 0.42 -8.92
N ASP A 407 -1.57 0.29 -9.39
CA ASP A 407 -0.44 -0.21 -8.62
C ASP A 407 0.66 0.84 -8.60
N THR A 408 1.19 1.19 -7.43
CA THR A 408 2.33 2.09 -7.29
C THR A 408 3.59 1.41 -6.73
N ASP A 409 3.53 0.10 -6.49
CA ASP A 409 4.68 -0.76 -6.14
C ASP A 409 5.58 -0.29 -4.97
N GLU A 410 6.75 0.33 -5.21
CA GLU A 410 7.68 0.72 -4.13
C GLU A 410 7.85 2.24 -4.08
N GLY A 411 7.51 2.86 -2.95
CA GLY A 411 7.57 4.32 -2.87
C GLY A 411 6.77 4.92 -1.71
N GLY A 412 7.08 6.15 -1.36
CA GLY A 412 6.22 6.97 -0.50
C GLY A 412 5.03 7.54 -1.28
N ASP A 413 4.13 6.69 -1.77
CA ASP A 413 3.20 7.10 -2.82
C ASP A 413 1.97 7.83 -2.32
N ILE A 414 1.42 8.69 -3.18
CA ILE A 414 0.20 9.45 -2.94
C ILE A 414 -0.86 9.10 -3.98
N ILE A 415 -1.91 8.40 -3.53
CA ILE A 415 -3.06 8.05 -4.38
C ILE A 415 -4.29 8.82 -3.90
N THR A 416 -4.89 9.64 -4.76
CA THR A 416 -6.07 10.46 -4.42
C THR A 416 -7.23 10.23 -5.38
N VAL A 417 -8.39 9.84 -4.85
CA VAL A 417 -9.64 9.66 -5.60
C VAL A 417 -10.64 10.75 -5.23
N GLU A 418 -11.20 11.48 -6.20
CA GLU A 418 -12.24 12.48 -5.95
C GLU A 418 -13.31 12.52 -7.04
N ASN A 419 -14.58 12.69 -6.66
CA ASN A 419 -15.71 12.82 -7.60
C ASN A 419 -15.72 11.72 -8.68
N SER A 420 -15.33 10.50 -8.31
CA SER A 420 -15.08 9.40 -9.27
C SER A 420 -15.87 8.14 -8.95
N VAL A 421 -16.05 7.28 -9.93
CA VAL A 421 -16.71 5.98 -9.77
C VAL A 421 -15.68 4.87 -9.88
N LEU A 422 -15.49 4.11 -8.80
CA LEU A 422 -14.65 2.92 -8.77
C LEU A 422 -15.54 1.69 -8.52
N GLU A 423 -15.56 0.75 -9.45
CA GLU A 423 -16.30 -0.52 -9.33
C GLU A 423 -15.40 -1.72 -9.67
N LYS A 424 -15.12 -2.60 -8.71
CA LYS A 424 -14.18 -3.74 -8.88
C LYS A 424 -12.78 -3.26 -9.23
N VAL A 425 -12.17 -2.58 -8.27
CA VAL A 425 -10.86 -1.94 -8.43
C VAL A 425 -9.95 -2.41 -7.31
N ASP A 426 -8.72 -2.79 -7.66
CA ASP A 426 -7.63 -2.94 -6.71
C ASP A 426 -6.76 -1.67 -6.80
N ILE A 427 -6.51 -1.04 -5.65
CA ILE A 427 -5.53 0.02 -5.45
C ILE A 427 -4.44 -0.59 -4.57
N ILE A 428 -3.23 -0.69 -5.10
CA ILE A 428 -2.08 -1.31 -4.46
C ILE A 428 -1.03 -0.21 -4.36
N ALA A 429 -0.70 0.20 -3.14
CA ALA A 429 0.34 1.20 -2.91
C ALA A 429 1.71 0.56 -2.58
N GLY A 430 1.72 -0.76 -2.36
CA GLY A 430 2.92 -1.55 -2.08
C GLY A 430 3.75 -1.01 -0.90
N ASN A 431 5.08 -1.11 -0.95
CA ASN A 431 5.97 -0.75 0.18
C ASN A 431 6.31 0.75 0.19
N GLY A 432 6.77 1.28 1.33
CA GLY A 432 7.06 2.71 1.53
C GLY A 432 5.96 3.41 2.34
N GLU A 433 6.20 4.64 2.79
CA GLU A 433 5.22 5.39 3.60
C GLU A 433 4.09 5.95 2.71
N ASN A 434 3.03 5.16 2.53
CA ASN A 434 2.00 5.43 1.54
C ASN A 434 0.84 6.26 2.08
N LYS A 435 0.24 7.06 1.21
CA LYS A 435 -0.97 7.82 1.49
C LYS A 435 -2.05 7.63 0.43
N VAL A 436 -3.10 6.90 0.81
CA VAL A 436 -4.29 6.70 -0.03
C VAL A 436 -5.47 7.52 0.49
N THR A 437 -6.14 8.28 -0.38
CA THR A 437 -7.33 9.05 -0.05
C THR A 437 -8.49 8.69 -0.97
N LEU A 438 -9.51 8.02 -0.41
CA LEU A 438 -10.79 7.73 -1.04
C LEU A 438 -11.74 8.91 -0.79
N GLY A 439 -11.50 10.00 -1.52
CA GLY A 439 -12.10 11.31 -1.32
C GLY A 439 -13.58 11.43 -1.69
N GLN A 440 -14.13 12.61 -1.40
CA GLN A 440 -15.57 12.93 -1.43
C GLN A 440 -16.25 12.77 -2.79
N ASN A 441 -17.57 12.61 -2.73
CA ASN A 441 -18.47 12.45 -3.88
C ASN A 441 -18.08 11.29 -4.80
N SER A 442 -17.35 10.32 -4.26
CA SER A 442 -16.95 9.13 -5.01
C SER A 442 -17.94 7.99 -4.73
N THR A 443 -18.11 7.11 -5.72
CA THR A 443 -18.88 5.86 -5.56
C THR A 443 -17.87 4.72 -5.53
N LEU A 444 -17.79 4.01 -4.40
CA LEU A 444 -16.79 2.97 -4.15
C LEU A 444 -17.51 1.63 -3.96
N LYS A 445 -17.35 0.74 -4.93
CA LYS A 445 -18.00 -0.56 -4.93
C LYS A 445 -17.03 -1.67 -5.28
N ASP A 446 -16.93 -2.70 -4.45
CA ASP A 446 -15.95 -3.78 -4.60
C ASP A 446 -14.51 -3.24 -4.76
N VAL A 447 -14.16 -2.24 -3.95
CA VAL A 447 -12.86 -1.57 -3.99
C VAL A 447 -11.98 -2.17 -2.91
N ARG A 448 -10.81 -2.65 -3.32
CA ARG A 448 -9.74 -3.08 -2.41
C ARG A 448 -8.63 -2.05 -2.42
N VAL A 449 -8.19 -1.65 -1.25
CA VAL A 449 -6.98 -0.84 -1.04
C VAL A 449 -6.02 -1.66 -0.19
N THR A 450 -4.78 -1.78 -0.64
CA THR A 450 -3.70 -2.48 0.07
C THR A 450 -2.45 -1.62 0.08
N THR A 451 -1.85 -1.43 1.25
CA THR A 451 -0.52 -0.83 1.42
C THR A 451 0.47 -1.85 2.00
N GLY A 452 1.63 -1.39 2.46
CA GLY A 452 2.86 -2.17 2.62
C GLY A 452 3.16 -2.60 4.03
N LYS A 453 4.41 -2.47 4.46
CA LYS A 453 4.86 -2.79 5.83
C LYS A 453 5.30 -1.56 6.61
N ASP A 454 5.25 -0.42 5.95
CA ASP A 454 5.77 0.86 6.44
C ASP A 454 4.60 1.65 7.02
N VAL A 455 4.86 2.86 7.53
CA VAL A 455 3.81 3.63 8.19
C VAL A 455 2.88 4.25 7.14
N ASP A 456 1.70 3.67 7.01
CA ASP A 456 0.75 4.02 5.96
C ASP A 456 -0.44 4.84 6.48
N THR A 457 -1.03 5.64 5.60
CA THR A 457 -2.23 6.42 5.89
C THR A 457 -3.31 6.19 4.84
N ILE A 458 -4.46 5.65 5.27
CA ILE A 458 -5.64 5.52 4.43
C ILE A 458 -6.75 6.45 4.94
N ASN A 459 -7.21 7.37 4.10
CA ASN A 459 -8.34 8.27 4.38
C ASN A 459 -9.57 7.86 3.59
N ILE A 460 -10.69 7.63 4.27
CA ILE A 460 -11.98 7.24 3.68
C ILE A 460 -12.99 8.37 3.89
N GLU A 461 -13.36 9.07 2.81
CA GLU A 461 -14.28 10.20 2.84
C GLU A 461 -15.60 9.97 2.07
N SER A 462 -15.78 8.78 1.49
CA SER A 462 -17.00 8.38 0.77
C SER A 462 -17.49 7.01 1.24
N ASP A 463 -18.79 6.75 1.07
CA ASP A 463 -19.37 5.45 1.37
C ASP A 463 -18.72 4.34 0.52
N MET A 464 -18.51 3.17 1.14
CA MET A 464 -17.94 1.98 0.51
C MET A 464 -18.91 0.80 0.61
N THR A 465 -19.04 0.04 -0.48
CA THR A 465 -20.00 -1.06 -0.56
C THR A 465 -19.39 -2.32 -1.21
N GLY A 466 -19.41 -3.46 -0.51
CA GLY A 466 -19.16 -4.79 -1.08
C GLY A 466 -20.45 -5.41 -1.64
N THR A 467 -20.39 -5.99 -2.84
CA THR A 467 -21.55 -6.49 -3.59
C THR A 467 -22.11 -7.79 -3.03
N THR A 468 -21.26 -8.66 -2.52
CA THR A 468 -21.69 -9.90 -1.87
C THR A 468 -21.53 -9.78 -0.36
N ASN A 469 -22.07 -10.77 0.37
CA ASN A 469 -21.76 -10.95 1.78
C ASN A 469 -20.35 -11.55 1.98
N ASN A 470 -19.43 -11.39 1.02
CA ASN A 470 -18.04 -11.82 1.15
C ASN A 470 -17.18 -10.66 1.64
N ARG A 471 -16.36 -10.93 2.66
CA ARG A 471 -15.42 -9.96 3.24
C ARG A 471 -14.37 -9.49 2.24
N ASN A 472 -14.19 -10.24 1.14
CA ASN A 472 -13.11 -10.01 0.18
C ASN A 472 -13.48 -9.11 -1.00
N ASP A 473 -14.72 -8.65 -1.10
CA ASP A 473 -15.14 -7.80 -2.22
C ASP A 473 -14.60 -6.37 -2.06
N SER A 474 -14.78 -5.79 -0.86
CA SER A 474 -14.21 -4.50 -0.49
C SER A 474 -13.35 -4.65 0.76
N ILE A 475 -12.06 -4.35 0.63
CA ILE A 475 -11.07 -4.49 1.70
C ILE A 475 -10.27 -3.20 1.80
N ILE A 476 -9.99 -2.77 3.02
CA ILE A 476 -8.93 -1.81 3.34
C ILE A 476 -7.90 -2.59 4.14
N SER A 477 -6.67 -2.67 3.65
CA SER A 477 -5.59 -3.42 4.30
C SER A 477 -4.33 -2.57 4.36
N THR A 478 -3.73 -2.42 5.53
CA THR A 478 -2.40 -1.81 5.66
C THR A 478 -1.30 -2.79 5.97
N TYR A 479 -1.65 -4.06 6.27
CA TYR A 479 -0.77 -5.23 6.34
C TYR A 479 0.26 -5.21 7.48
N ALA A 480 1.13 -4.22 7.58
CA ALA A 480 1.96 -3.99 8.76
C ALA A 480 2.46 -2.54 8.82
N GLY A 481 2.88 -2.11 10.00
CA GLY A 481 3.29 -0.73 10.26
C GLY A 481 2.34 -0.09 11.27
N ASN A 482 2.79 0.96 11.96
CA ASN A 482 1.91 1.70 12.87
C ASN A 482 0.98 2.61 12.06
N ASP A 483 -0.06 2.02 11.51
CA ASP A 483 -0.85 2.63 10.43
C ASP A 483 -1.96 3.55 10.91
N SER A 484 -2.41 4.41 10.00
CA SER A 484 -3.50 5.35 10.23
C SER A 484 -4.64 5.16 9.25
N VAL A 485 -5.74 4.53 9.71
CA VAL A 485 -6.99 4.45 8.95
C VAL A 485 -7.99 5.48 9.46
N ASN A 486 -8.16 6.57 8.69
CA ASN A 486 -9.05 7.67 9.03
C ASN A 486 -10.37 7.58 8.29
N ILE A 487 -11.48 7.46 9.01
CA ILE A 487 -12.82 7.37 8.41
C ILE A 487 -13.63 8.60 8.77
N LYS A 488 -14.08 9.33 7.74
CA LYS A 488 -14.78 10.59 7.93
C LYS A 488 -16.16 10.38 8.53
N SER A 489 -16.54 11.26 9.46
CA SER A 489 -17.89 11.31 10.01
C SER A 489 -18.96 11.38 8.93
N GLY A 490 -20.00 10.55 9.07
CA GLY A 490 -21.10 10.39 8.11
C GLY A 490 -20.88 9.29 7.07
N VAL A 491 -19.68 8.71 6.96
CA VAL A 491 -19.40 7.59 6.05
C VAL A 491 -20.10 6.31 6.53
N THR A 492 -20.70 5.60 5.59
CA THR A 492 -21.24 4.25 5.76
C THR A 492 -20.39 3.23 5.03
N LEU A 493 -19.94 2.21 5.75
CA LEU A 493 -19.30 1.02 5.22
C LEU A 493 -20.29 -0.13 5.20
N THR A 494 -20.47 -0.77 4.05
CA THR A 494 -21.36 -1.93 3.91
C THR A 494 -20.62 -3.11 3.31
N ASN A 495 -20.55 -4.23 4.03
CA ASN A 495 -19.77 -5.41 3.64
C ASN A 495 -18.29 -5.06 3.36
N VAL A 496 -17.67 -4.27 4.23
CA VAL A 496 -16.25 -3.87 4.12
C VAL A 496 -15.47 -4.50 5.27
N ALA A 497 -14.31 -5.06 4.97
CA ALA A 497 -13.33 -5.44 5.98
C ALA A 497 -12.22 -4.40 6.02
N ILE A 498 -11.87 -3.94 7.21
CA ILE A 498 -10.67 -3.15 7.47
C ILE A 498 -9.72 -4.03 8.27
N ASN A 499 -8.47 -4.15 7.82
CA ASN A 499 -7.43 -4.93 8.47
C ASN A 499 -6.13 -4.12 8.52
N THR A 500 -5.67 -3.72 9.70
CA THR A 500 -4.41 -2.97 9.81
C THR A 500 -3.18 -3.85 9.91
N GLY A 501 -3.33 -5.07 10.43
CA GLY A 501 -2.26 -6.08 10.40
C GLY A 501 -1.30 -5.93 11.57
N VAL A 502 0.01 -6.02 11.37
CA VAL A 502 0.96 -5.96 12.50
C VAL A 502 1.38 -4.51 12.76
N GLY A 503 1.19 -4.00 13.97
CA GLY A 503 1.64 -2.66 14.35
C GLY A 503 0.87 -2.13 15.55
N GLU A 504 1.38 -1.11 16.24
CA GLU A 504 0.58 -0.46 17.28
C GLU A 504 -0.37 0.55 16.63
N GLU A 505 -1.65 0.19 16.48
CA GLU A 505 -2.65 1.05 15.87
C GLU A 505 -3.45 1.88 16.87
N LYS A 506 -3.70 3.15 16.48
CA LYS A 506 -4.62 4.03 17.20
C LYS A 506 -5.77 4.45 16.29
N ILE A 507 -6.92 3.80 16.43
CA ILE A 507 -8.08 4.01 15.58
C ILE A 507 -9.17 4.79 16.32
N GLU A 508 -9.55 5.94 15.78
CA GLU A 508 -10.64 6.78 16.29
C GLU A 508 -11.82 6.80 15.29
N LEU A 509 -12.97 6.28 15.72
CA LEU A 509 -14.21 6.27 14.94
C LEU A 509 -15.20 7.28 15.51
N ASP A 510 -15.52 8.34 14.76
CA ASP A 510 -16.52 9.36 15.16
C ASP A 510 -17.60 9.60 14.10
N GLY A 511 -18.82 9.14 14.37
CA GLY A 511 -19.95 9.31 13.45
C GLY A 511 -19.92 8.38 12.23
N VAL A 512 -19.28 7.22 12.34
CA VAL A 512 -19.14 6.24 11.25
C VAL A 512 -20.19 5.14 11.38
N LYS A 513 -20.69 4.61 10.27
CA LYS A 513 -21.65 3.52 10.26
C LYS A 513 -21.08 2.26 9.61
N PHE A 514 -21.01 1.16 10.37
CA PHE A 514 -20.62 -0.17 9.90
C PHE A 514 -21.86 -1.05 9.71
N VAL A 515 -22.08 -1.52 8.50
CA VAL A 515 -23.17 -2.45 8.15
C VAL A 515 -22.57 -3.75 7.65
N ASN A 516 -22.74 -4.86 8.39
CA ASN A 516 -22.06 -6.14 8.12
C ASN A 516 -20.55 -5.96 7.83
N SER A 517 -19.90 -5.02 8.51
CA SER A 517 -18.53 -4.58 8.24
C SER A 517 -17.70 -4.68 9.52
N GLU A 518 -16.43 -5.03 9.39
CA GLU A 518 -15.55 -5.33 10.51
C GLU A 518 -14.27 -4.49 10.44
N LEU A 519 -13.72 -4.24 11.62
CA LEU A 519 -12.39 -3.69 11.83
C LEU A 519 -11.55 -4.72 12.57
N PHE A 520 -10.37 -5.04 12.04
CA PHE A 520 -9.37 -5.91 12.64
C PHE A 520 -8.03 -5.19 12.74
N THR A 521 -7.40 -5.24 13.92
CA THR A 521 -6.05 -4.72 14.15
C THR A 521 -5.00 -5.83 14.38
N GLU A 522 -5.41 -7.09 14.40
CA GLU A 522 -4.55 -8.29 14.40
C GLU A 522 -3.53 -8.48 15.53
N ASP A 523 -2.36 -7.83 15.53
CA ASP A 523 -1.23 -8.13 16.42
C ASP A 523 -0.66 -6.81 16.99
N ASP A 524 0.00 -6.87 18.15
CA ASP A 524 0.54 -5.74 18.93
C ASP A 524 -0.52 -5.00 19.77
N ASN A 525 -0.12 -3.94 20.49
CA ASN A 525 -0.99 -3.30 21.48
C ASN A 525 -1.81 -2.17 20.85
N ASP A 526 -3.08 -2.42 20.60
CA ASP A 526 -3.94 -1.50 19.85
C ASP A 526 -4.87 -0.66 20.73
N GLU A 527 -5.20 0.54 20.26
CA GLU A 527 -6.19 1.42 20.88
C GLU A 527 -7.31 1.78 19.90
N VAL A 528 -8.52 1.27 20.17
CA VAL A 528 -9.72 1.58 19.38
C VAL A 528 -10.72 2.40 20.20
N THR A 529 -10.97 3.64 19.77
CA THR A 529 -11.96 4.53 20.41
C THR A 529 -13.14 4.80 19.49
N ILE A 530 -14.36 4.57 19.99
CA ILE A 530 -15.61 4.69 19.23
C ILE A 530 -16.53 5.73 19.86
N SER A 531 -16.94 6.74 19.08
CA SER A 531 -17.91 7.77 19.46
C SER A 531 -18.94 7.97 18.35
N ASN A 532 -20.20 8.26 18.70
CA ASN A 532 -21.28 8.56 17.73
C ASN A 532 -21.44 7.57 16.55
N SER A 533 -20.88 6.37 16.64
CA SER A 533 -20.75 5.42 15.54
C SER A 533 -21.66 4.22 15.76
N THR A 534 -22.16 3.63 14.68
CA THR A 534 -23.13 2.52 14.75
C THR A 534 -22.62 1.29 14.04
N PHE A 535 -22.69 0.14 14.70
CA PHE A 535 -22.47 -1.18 14.14
C PHE A 535 -23.80 -1.92 14.05
N GLU A 536 -24.15 -2.43 12.87
CA GLU A 536 -25.37 -3.20 12.68
C GLU A 536 -25.26 -4.30 11.61
N ASN A 537 -25.94 -5.41 11.85
CA ASN A 537 -26.13 -6.44 10.85
C ASN A 537 -27.48 -6.23 10.15
N ALA A 538 -27.46 -5.93 8.85
CA ALA A 538 -28.67 -5.78 8.07
C ALA A 538 -29.36 -7.12 7.78
N THR A 539 -28.63 -8.24 7.87
CA THR A 539 -29.15 -9.59 7.62
C THR A 539 -28.63 -10.59 8.65
N THR A 540 -29.39 -11.67 8.89
CA THR A 540 -28.99 -12.77 9.79
C THR A 540 -28.02 -13.77 9.16
N SER A 541 -27.65 -13.58 7.88
CA SER A 541 -26.78 -14.46 7.10
C SER A 541 -25.64 -13.70 6.39
N GLY A 542 -25.40 -12.46 6.79
CA GLY A 542 -24.24 -11.67 6.38
C GLY A 542 -23.08 -11.86 7.35
N ASN A 543 -21.91 -11.31 7.00
CA ASN A 543 -20.82 -11.20 7.96
C ASN A 543 -21.30 -10.38 9.16
N PRO A 544 -20.92 -10.78 10.39
CA PRO A 544 -21.16 -9.92 11.53
C PRO A 544 -20.41 -8.60 11.34
N ALA A 545 -20.94 -7.53 11.91
CA ALA A 545 -20.26 -6.26 12.06
C ALA A 545 -19.64 -6.21 13.46
N GLY A 546 -18.42 -5.71 13.58
CA GLY A 546 -17.75 -5.70 14.86
C GLY A 546 -16.31 -5.23 14.80
N ILE A 547 -15.63 -5.42 15.92
CA ILE A 547 -14.24 -5.06 16.13
C ILE A 547 -13.52 -6.30 16.68
N GLY A 548 -12.37 -6.62 16.10
CA GLY A 548 -11.41 -7.59 16.62
C GLY A 548 -10.04 -6.94 16.78
N THR A 549 -9.40 -6.99 17.95
CA THR A 549 -8.06 -6.40 18.10
C THR A 549 -6.94 -7.43 17.98
N GLY A 550 -7.15 -8.65 18.48
CA GLY A 550 -6.33 -9.81 18.11
C GLY A 550 -5.31 -10.17 19.18
N ARG A 551 -4.00 -9.96 19.00
CA ARG A 551 -2.97 -10.34 19.98
C ARG A 551 -2.28 -9.10 20.52
N GLY A 552 -2.34 -8.84 21.81
CA GLY A 552 -1.74 -7.66 22.40
C GLY A 552 -2.31 -7.38 23.77
N GLU A 553 -1.86 -6.31 24.41
CA GLU A 553 -2.60 -5.70 25.51
C GLU A 553 -3.43 -4.56 24.93
N ASP A 554 -4.65 -4.88 24.48
CA ASP A 554 -5.48 -3.97 23.68
C ASP A 554 -6.40 -3.12 24.53
N VAL A 555 -6.78 -1.95 24.01
CA VAL A 555 -7.72 -1.03 24.65
C VAL A 555 -8.85 -0.67 23.71
N VAL A 556 -10.07 -1.13 24.02
CA VAL A 556 -11.28 -0.76 23.29
C VAL A 556 -12.17 0.15 24.15
N THR A 557 -12.44 1.36 23.67
CA THR A 557 -13.24 2.36 24.39
C THR A 557 -14.49 2.79 23.61
N LEU A 558 -15.67 2.52 24.17
CA LEU A 558 -16.96 2.94 23.63
C LEU A 558 -17.45 4.18 24.37
N ASN A 559 -17.55 5.32 23.68
CA ASN A 559 -18.02 6.59 24.21
C ASN A 559 -19.48 6.88 23.84
N SER A 560 -19.95 8.07 24.22
CA SER A 560 -21.31 8.53 23.93
C SER A 560 -21.66 8.38 22.46
N GLY A 561 -22.82 7.77 22.18
CA GLY A 561 -23.32 7.57 20.83
C GLY A 561 -22.69 6.37 20.09
N ALA A 562 -21.77 5.62 20.70
CA ALA A 562 -21.39 4.31 20.20
C ALA A 562 -22.57 3.33 20.38
N GLU A 563 -23.06 2.75 19.29
CA GLU A 563 -24.20 1.83 19.27
C GLU A 563 -23.83 0.51 18.59
N PHE A 564 -23.85 -0.57 19.36
CA PHE A 564 -23.68 -1.94 18.88
C PHE A 564 -25.03 -2.67 18.94
N LYS A 565 -25.53 -3.10 17.77
CA LYS A 565 -26.87 -3.69 17.62
C LYS A 565 -26.83 -5.22 17.54
N GLN A 566 -27.95 -5.79 17.11
CA GLN A 566 -28.13 -7.24 17.05
C GLN A 566 -27.04 -7.94 16.25
N GLY A 567 -26.37 -8.88 16.92
CA GLY A 567 -25.38 -9.77 16.32
C GLY A 567 -24.04 -9.11 16.04
N THR A 568 -23.80 -7.90 16.54
CA THR A 568 -22.49 -7.26 16.48
C THR A 568 -21.63 -7.66 17.66
N TYR A 569 -20.32 -7.54 17.51
CA TYR A 569 -19.37 -7.99 18.52
C TYR A 569 -18.21 -7.01 18.72
N ILE A 570 -17.57 -7.14 19.88
CA ILE A 570 -16.23 -6.67 20.20
C ILE A 570 -15.48 -7.88 20.74
N HIS A 571 -14.31 -8.15 20.21
CA HIS A 571 -13.44 -9.25 20.62
C HIS A 571 -12.01 -8.76 20.72
N THR A 572 -11.35 -8.92 21.86
CA THR A 572 -9.99 -8.37 22.02
C THR A 572 -8.89 -9.41 21.83
N GLY A 573 -9.15 -10.68 22.13
CA GLY A 573 -8.40 -11.79 21.54
C GLY A 573 -7.42 -12.43 22.52
N THR A 574 -6.11 -12.19 22.43
CA THR A 574 -5.13 -12.73 23.39
C THR A 574 -4.29 -11.63 24.00
N GLY A 575 -4.02 -11.73 25.30
CA GLY A 575 -3.25 -10.76 26.08
C GLY A 575 -4.18 -10.02 27.04
N ASN A 576 -3.62 -9.18 27.92
CA ASN A 576 -4.41 -8.61 29.01
C ASN A 576 -5.09 -7.32 28.53
N ASP A 577 -6.33 -7.45 28.10
CA ASP A 577 -7.06 -6.41 27.40
C ASP A 577 -7.89 -5.53 28.34
N THR A 578 -8.21 -4.33 27.89
CA THR A 578 -9.08 -3.39 28.61
C THR A 578 -10.24 -2.92 27.73
N ILE A 579 -11.47 -3.15 28.20
CA ILE A 579 -12.69 -2.72 27.49
C ILE A 579 -13.47 -1.71 28.34
N ASN A 580 -13.64 -0.49 27.85
CA ASN A 580 -14.35 0.59 28.53
C ASN A 580 -15.67 0.93 27.83
N VAL A 581 -16.80 0.67 28.49
CA VAL A 581 -18.14 1.06 28.01
C VAL A 581 -18.60 2.30 28.77
N ASN A 582 -18.50 3.49 28.17
CA ASN A 582 -18.73 4.78 28.80
C ASN A 582 -20.18 5.28 28.70
N SER A 583 -20.45 6.41 29.38
CA SER A 583 -21.75 7.07 29.41
C SER A 583 -22.29 7.31 28.00
N GLY A 584 -23.50 6.81 27.74
CA GLY A 584 -24.18 7.00 26.44
C GLY A 584 -23.79 6.00 25.36
N ALA A 585 -22.89 5.04 25.64
CA ALA A 585 -22.69 3.87 24.80
C ALA A 585 -23.84 2.86 25.01
N ILE A 586 -24.26 2.19 23.93
CA ILE A 586 -25.40 1.27 23.94
C ILE A 586 -25.00 -0.07 23.29
N LEU A 587 -25.22 -1.16 24.02
CA LEU A 587 -25.16 -2.53 23.51
C LEU A 587 -26.56 -3.14 23.54
N ASP A 588 -27.15 -3.36 22.37
CA ASP A 588 -28.50 -3.93 22.21
C ASP A 588 -28.42 -5.23 21.39
N LYS A 589 -28.46 -6.38 22.07
CA LYS A 589 -28.21 -7.71 21.49
C LYS A 589 -26.81 -7.86 20.88
N ALA A 590 -25.84 -7.18 21.47
CA ALA A 590 -24.44 -7.21 21.08
C ALA A 590 -23.61 -8.09 22.03
N GLN A 591 -22.38 -8.40 21.62
CA GLN A 591 -21.45 -9.22 22.39
C GLN A 591 -20.15 -8.48 22.65
N ILE A 592 -19.63 -8.59 23.86
CA ILE A 592 -18.23 -8.30 24.22
C ILE A 592 -17.61 -9.62 24.68
N ASN A 593 -16.43 -9.95 24.18
CA ASN A 593 -15.64 -11.11 24.60
C ASN A 593 -14.16 -10.74 24.64
N ALA A 594 -13.59 -10.59 25.84
CA ALA A 594 -12.19 -10.18 25.98
C ALA A 594 -11.21 -11.32 25.61
N ALA A 595 -11.65 -12.57 25.80
CA ALA A 595 -11.02 -13.80 25.36
C ALA A 595 -9.82 -14.24 26.19
N GLU A 596 -8.65 -14.56 25.64
CA GLU A 596 -7.54 -15.11 26.44
C GLU A 596 -6.73 -14.00 27.10
N GLY A 597 -6.59 -13.98 28.42
CA GLY A 597 -5.85 -12.94 29.14
C GLY A 597 -6.43 -12.70 30.52
N ASP A 598 -5.68 -12.00 31.38
CA ASP A 598 -6.26 -11.47 32.62
C ASP A 598 -6.88 -10.08 32.29
N ASP A 599 -8.13 -10.05 31.84
CA ASP A 599 -8.74 -8.89 31.20
C ASP A 599 -9.46 -7.95 32.18
N GLU A 600 -9.62 -6.67 31.81
CA GLU A 600 -10.38 -5.69 32.57
C GLU A 600 -11.54 -5.08 31.76
N ILE A 601 -12.78 -5.32 32.19
CA ILE A 601 -13.99 -4.78 31.54
C ILE A 601 -14.67 -3.78 32.47
N HIS A 602 -14.84 -2.53 32.03
CA HIS A 602 -15.52 -1.46 32.78
C HIS A 602 -16.83 -1.05 32.11
N ILE A 603 -17.94 -1.27 32.78
CA ILE A 603 -19.25 -0.75 32.39
C ILE A 603 -19.54 0.50 33.23
N ASN A 604 -19.32 1.67 32.64
CA ASN A 604 -19.33 2.94 33.35
C ASN A 604 -20.72 3.58 33.48
N SER A 605 -20.81 4.57 34.37
CA SER A 605 -22.05 5.34 34.62
C SER A 605 -22.71 5.78 33.32
N GLY A 606 -23.98 5.46 33.13
CA GLY A 606 -24.77 5.86 31.95
C GLY A 606 -24.65 4.92 30.74
N ALA A 607 -23.77 3.91 30.75
CA ALA A 607 -23.76 2.85 29.75
C ALA A 607 -25.06 2.02 29.79
N GLN A 608 -25.55 1.59 28.62
CA GLN A 608 -26.77 0.79 28.50
C GLN A 608 -26.48 -0.57 27.85
N ILE A 609 -26.60 -1.65 28.63
CA ILE A 609 -26.44 -3.04 28.18
C ILE A 609 -27.81 -3.71 28.22
N GLN A 610 -28.38 -4.06 27.06
CA GLN A 610 -29.80 -4.40 26.99
C GLN A 610 -30.16 -5.53 26.01
N ASN A 611 -31.35 -6.10 26.24
CA ASN A 611 -32.09 -6.95 25.30
C ASN A 611 -31.40 -8.27 24.89
N GLY A 612 -30.55 -8.83 25.74
CA GLY A 612 -29.84 -10.08 25.47
C GLY A 612 -28.40 -9.87 25.06
N SER A 613 -27.83 -8.69 25.34
CA SER A 613 -26.39 -8.47 25.20
C SER A 613 -25.62 -9.38 26.15
N ARG A 614 -24.40 -9.73 25.75
CA ARG A 614 -23.49 -10.63 26.49
C ARG A 614 -22.15 -9.95 26.66
N ILE A 615 -21.60 -10.04 27.85
CA ILE A 615 -20.25 -9.57 28.17
C ILE A 615 -19.55 -10.73 28.85
N THR A 616 -18.38 -11.13 28.35
CA THR A 616 -17.57 -12.20 28.91
C THR A 616 -16.13 -11.72 29.04
N GLY A 617 -15.47 -12.07 30.14
CA GLY A 617 -14.02 -11.96 30.31
C GLY A 617 -13.36 -12.89 29.32
N GLY A 618 -13.27 -14.18 29.63
CA GLY A 618 -12.86 -15.20 28.66
C GLY A 618 -12.09 -16.32 29.33
N GLU A 619 -10.83 -16.53 28.98
CA GLU A 619 -9.91 -17.42 29.69
C GLU A 619 -8.85 -16.58 30.41
N GLY A 620 -8.68 -16.75 31.71
CA GLY A 620 -7.75 -16.00 32.55
C GLY A 620 -8.44 -15.53 33.82
N SER A 621 -7.76 -14.74 34.65
CA SER A 621 -8.36 -14.17 35.86
C SER A 621 -8.89 -12.77 35.57
N ASP A 622 -10.13 -12.70 35.13
CA ASP A 622 -10.73 -11.48 34.61
C ASP A 622 -11.32 -10.60 35.70
N THR A 623 -11.36 -9.29 35.45
CA THR A 623 -12.04 -8.32 36.31
C THR A 623 -13.12 -7.57 35.55
N ILE A 624 -14.38 -7.76 35.94
CA ILE A 624 -15.52 -7.08 35.36
C ILE A 624 -16.14 -6.10 36.37
N ASN A 625 -16.01 -4.80 36.10
CA ASN A 625 -16.50 -3.72 36.93
C ASN A 625 -17.76 -3.09 36.34
N VAL A 626 -18.91 -3.25 37.01
CA VAL A 626 -20.14 -2.53 36.69
C VAL A 626 -20.26 -1.35 37.64
N ASN A 627 -19.97 -0.15 37.14
CA ASN A 627 -19.85 1.06 37.94
C ASN A 627 -21.21 1.76 38.15
N GLY A 628 -21.35 2.47 39.27
CA GLY A 628 -22.60 3.13 39.66
C GLY A 628 -23.21 3.99 38.56
N GLY A 629 -24.51 3.83 38.32
CA GLY A 629 -25.24 4.52 37.24
C GLY A 629 -25.26 3.77 35.90
N ALA A 630 -24.56 2.66 35.73
CA ALA A 630 -24.72 1.75 34.59
C ALA A 630 -26.09 1.04 34.63
N ASN A 631 -26.62 0.69 33.45
CA ASN A 631 -27.85 -0.08 33.29
C ASN A 631 -27.58 -1.39 32.54
N VAL A 632 -27.86 -2.51 33.19
CA VAL A 632 -27.80 -3.86 32.61
C VAL A 632 -29.18 -4.50 32.75
N SER A 633 -29.81 -4.83 31.61
CA SER A 633 -31.20 -5.25 31.55
C SER A 633 -31.40 -6.40 30.55
N HIS A 634 -32.06 -7.48 30.96
CA HIS A 634 -32.21 -8.71 30.15
C HIS A 634 -30.89 -9.18 29.51
N SER A 635 -29.76 -9.00 30.18
CA SER A 635 -28.42 -9.25 29.62
C SER A 635 -27.61 -10.13 30.56
N VAL A 636 -26.48 -10.65 30.08
CA VAL A 636 -25.66 -11.57 30.87
C VAL A 636 -24.21 -11.10 30.92
N ILE A 637 -23.62 -11.20 32.10
CA ILE A 637 -22.18 -11.04 32.36
C ILE A 637 -21.62 -12.39 32.78
N PHE A 638 -20.54 -12.82 32.15
CA PHE A 638 -19.78 -14.04 32.43
C PHE A 638 -18.36 -13.65 32.83
N GLY A 639 -17.80 -14.30 33.85
CA GLY A 639 -16.36 -14.31 34.09
C GLY A 639 -15.71 -15.10 32.96
N GLY A 640 -15.88 -16.41 32.99
CA GLY A 640 -15.41 -17.31 31.94
C GLY A 640 -14.69 -18.51 32.54
N ARG A 641 -13.44 -18.74 32.13
CA ARG A 641 -12.55 -19.75 32.69
C ARG A 641 -11.43 -19.05 33.44
N GLY A 642 -11.21 -19.43 34.68
CA GLY A 642 -10.17 -18.88 35.54
C GLY A 642 -10.81 -18.22 36.76
N ASP A 643 -9.99 -17.71 37.67
CA ASP A 643 -10.51 -17.17 38.93
C ASP A 643 -10.92 -15.70 38.70
N ASP A 644 -12.22 -15.46 38.49
CA ASP A 644 -12.73 -14.17 38.03
C ASP A 644 -13.27 -13.27 39.15
N ALA A 645 -13.25 -11.95 38.92
CA ALA A 645 -13.79 -10.95 39.83
C ALA A 645 -14.89 -10.09 39.15
N ILE A 646 -16.14 -10.27 39.56
CA ILE A 646 -17.28 -9.49 39.05
C ILE A 646 -17.81 -8.54 40.13
N ASN A 647 -17.67 -7.24 39.91
CA ASN A 647 -18.01 -6.19 40.88
C ASN A 647 -19.22 -5.37 40.43
N ILE A 648 -20.33 -5.48 41.15
CA ILE A 648 -21.54 -4.67 40.94
C ILE A 648 -21.57 -3.54 41.98
N LYS A 649 -21.24 -2.32 41.54
CA LYS A 649 -21.10 -1.17 42.43
C LYS A 649 -22.42 -0.50 42.82
N ALA A 650 -22.36 0.31 43.86
CA ALA A 650 -23.49 1.06 44.38
C ALA A 650 -24.15 1.93 43.29
N GLY A 651 -25.49 1.86 43.18
CA GLY A 651 -26.25 2.64 42.21
C GLY A 651 -26.32 2.06 40.79
N VAL A 652 -25.79 0.86 40.56
CA VAL A 652 -26.06 0.10 39.32
C VAL A 652 -27.51 -0.34 39.26
N ASN A 653 -28.11 -0.30 38.07
CA ASN A 653 -29.37 -0.98 37.78
C ASN A 653 -29.10 -2.28 36.99
N PHE A 654 -29.00 -3.41 37.68
CA PHE A 654 -28.74 -4.73 37.10
C PHE A 654 -29.99 -5.61 37.26
N ASP A 655 -31.04 -5.33 36.49
CA ASP A 655 -32.37 -5.91 36.72
C ASP A 655 -32.97 -6.52 35.44
N ASN A 656 -34.26 -6.81 35.47
CA ASN A 656 -35.03 -7.39 34.38
C ASN A 656 -34.48 -8.74 33.89
N TYR A 657 -34.37 -9.71 34.81
CA TYR A 657 -33.93 -11.07 34.50
C TYR A 657 -32.53 -11.13 33.85
N SER A 658 -31.65 -10.21 34.25
CA SER A 658 -30.23 -10.29 33.90
C SER A 658 -29.55 -11.38 34.71
N GLU A 659 -28.34 -11.75 34.30
CA GLU A 659 -27.60 -12.83 34.94
C GLU A 659 -26.12 -12.50 35.10
N ILE A 660 -25.56 -12.89 36.24
CA ILE A 660 -24.12 -12.87 36.55
C ILE A 660 -23.70 -14.32 36.69
N ARG A 661 -22.58 -14.70 36.07
CA ARG A 661 -21.95 -16.02 36.20
C ARG A 661 -20.45 -15.87 36.35
N GLY A 662 -19.85 -16.57 37.30
CA GLY A 662 -18.40 -16.80 37.33
C GLY A 662 -17.98 -17.81 36.27
N ASP A 663 -18.74 -18.92 36.14
CA ASP A 663 -18.51 -20.06 35.25
C ASP A 663 -17.44 -21.06 35.77
N GLU A 664 -16.24 -21.19 35.21
CA GLU A 664 -15.23 -22.17 35.67
C GLU A 664 -14.11 -21.46 36.47
N GLY A 665 -13.89 -21.78 37.75
CA GLY A 665 -12.80 -21.19 38.55
C GLY A 665 -13.23 -20.86 39.98
N ASP A 666 -12.31 -20.41 40.82
CA ASP A 666 -12.65 -19.92 42.17
C ASP A 666 -13.09 -18.45 42.10
N ASP A 667 -14.35 -18.21 41.76
CA ASP A 667 -14.83 -16.87 41.38
C ASP A 667 -15.21 -16.00 42.58
N ARG A 668 -15.17 -14.68 42.37
CA ARG A 668 -15.60 -13.67 43.35
C ARG A 668 -16.61 -12.72 42.74
N VAL A 669 -17.85 -12.76 43.25
CA VAL A 669 -18.89 -11.79 42.90
C VAL A 669 -19.13 -10.84 44.07
N MET A 670 -18.97 -9.53 43.84
CA MET A 670 -19.23 -8.49 44.84
C MET A 670 -20.49 -7.69 44.48
N ILE A 671 -21.41 -7.56 45.44
CA ILE A 671 -22.60 -6.71 45.34
C ILE A 671 -22.53 -5.60 46.42
N GLU A 672 -22.25 -4.38 45.98
CA GLU A 672 -22.23 -3.21 46.85
C GLU A 672 -23.65 -2.75 47.22
N LYS A 673 -23.72 -2.03 48.35
CA LYS A 673 -24.97 -1.49 48.89
C LYS A 673 -25.56 -0.42 47.96
N GLY A 674 -26.84 -0.57 47.65
CA GLY A 674 -27.58 0.30 46.73
C GLY A 674 -27.56 -0.16 45.28
N ALA A 675 -26.98 -1.32 44.96
CA ALA A 675 -27.13 -1.96 43.65
C ALA A 675 -28.53 -2.60 43.52
N SER A 676 -29.23 -2.35 42.41
CA SER A 676 -30.54 -2.96 42.15
C SER A 676 -30.38 -4.26 41.36
N ILE A 677 -30.57 -5.41 42.04
CA ILE A 677 -30.42 -6.77 41.45
C ILE A 677 -31.69 -7.64 41.58
N SER A 678 -32.85 -7.03 41.82
CA SER A 678 -34.02 -7.70 42.42
C SER A 678 -34.61 -8.87 41.62
N THR A 679 -34.51 -8.86 40.28
CA THR A 679 -35.02 -9.95 39.44
C THR A 679 -33.93 -10.77 38.74
N SER A 680 -32.67 -10.47 39.03
CA SER A 680 -31.50 -11.06 38.37
C SER A 680 -31.02 -12.32 39.08
N VAL A 681 -30.34 -13.19 38.35
CA VAL A 681 -29.75 -14.44 38.88
C VAL A 681 -28.25 -14.25 39.04
N ILE A 682 -27.69 -14.81 40.11
CA ILE A 682 -26.25 -14.78 40.38
C ILE A 682 -25.79 -16.23 40.54
N LYS A 683 -24.72 -16.59 39.84
CA LYS A 683 -24.10 -17.92 39.92
C LYS A 683 -22.59 -17.75 40.08
N GLY A 684 -21.96 -18.53 40.96
CA GLY A 684 -20.51 -18.72 40.95
C GLY A 684 -20.21 -19.63 39.77
N GLY A 685 -20.30 -20.94 39.97
CA GLY A 685 -20.21 -21.91 38.90
C GLY A 685 -19.54 -23.19 39.38
N ASP A 686 -18.53 -23.63 38.64
CA ASP A 686 -17.68 -24.75 39.02
C ASP A 686 -16.44 -24.20 39.74
N GLY A 687 -16.30 -24.47 41.04
CA GLY A 687 -15.15 -24.01 41.84
C GLY A 687 -15.53 -23.79 43.29
N GLU A 688 -14.71 -23.06 44.04
CA GLU A 688 -14.99 -22.65 45.42
C GLU A 688 -15.32 -21.16 45.51
N ASP A 689 -16.54 -20.82 45.09
CA ASP A 689 -16.94 -19.46 44.77
C ASP A 689 -17.28 -18.61 46.00
N THR A 690 -17.04 -17.30 45.87
CA THR A 690 -17.24 -16.31 46.92
C THR A 690 -18.24 -15.24 46.49
N LEU A 691 -19.37 -15.17 47.18
CA LEU A 691 -20.30 -14.05 47.10
C LEU A 691 -20.02 -13.04 48.23
N ASN A 692 -19.66 -11.81 47.89
CA ASN A 692 -19.52 -10.71 48.85
C ASN A 692 -20.71 -9.76 48.77
N ILE A 693 -21.40 -9.53 49.89
CA ILE A 693 -22.54 -8.63 49.96
C ILE A 693 -22.36 -7.52 51.00
N SER A 694 -22.79 -6.32 50.64
CA SER A 694 -22.81 -5.15 51.54
C SER A 694 -24.21 -4.78 52.05
N GLU A 695 -25.24 -5.50 51.59
CA GLU A 695 -26.61 -5.48 52.12
C GLU A 695 -27.35 -6.79 51.81
N THR A 696 -28.51 -7.02 52.44
CA THR A 696 -29.32 -8.22 52.15
C THR A 696 -29.83 -8.22 50.71
N ILE A 697 -29.71 -9.37 50.05
CA ILE A 697 -30.22 -9.64 48.71
C ILE A 697 -31.24 -10.78 48.72
N ASP A 698 -31.87 -11.06 47.57
CA ASP A 698 -32.76 -12.24 47.41
C ASP A 698 -31.93 -13.50 47.14
N PHE A 699 -31.57 -14.22 48.21
CA PHE A 699 -30.80 -15.47 48.11
C PHE A 699 -31.50 -16.59 47.34
N SER A 700 -32.81 -16.52 47.08
CA SER A 700 -33.49 -17.53 46.26
C SER A 700 -33.07 -17.52 44.79
N ARG A 701 -32.27 -16.52 44.39
CA ARG A 701 -31.74 -16.29 43.04
C ARG A 701 -30.23 -16.48 42.95
N VAL A 702 -29.61 -16.86 44.06
CA VAL A 702 -28.18 -17.14 44.15
C VAL A 702 -28.00 -18.65 44.06
N LYS A 703 -26.99 -19.09 43.31
CA LYS A 703 -26.66 -20.50 43.11
C LYS A 703 -25.16 -20.69 43.00
N ASP A 704 -24.70 -21.91 43.28
CA ASP A 704 -23.34 -22.35 43.07
C ASP A 704 -22.33 -21.40 43.77
N PHE A 705 -22.46 -21.24 45.10
CA PHE A 705 -21.56 -20.50 45.98
C PHE A 705 -21.30 -21.24 47.30
N GLU A 706 -20.02 -21.44 47.62
CA GLU A 706 -19.55 -22.15 48.81
C GLU A 706 -19.17 -21.18 49.93
N LYS A 707 -18.89 -19.91 49.58
CA LYS A 707 -18.51 -18.85 50.52
C LYS A 707 -19.40 -17.63 50.38
N LEU A 708 -19.85 -17.11 51.53
CA LEU A 708 -20.52 -15.82 51.64
C LEU A 708 -19.71 -14.90 52.56
N GLU A 709 -19.34 -13.73 52.07
CA GLU A 709 -18.69 -12.69 52.86
C GLU A 709 -19.69 -11.56 53.17
N LEU A 710 -19.91 -11.30 54.45
CA LEU A 710 -20.64 -10.14 54.95
C LEU A 710 -19.67 -8.99 55.20
N GLY A 711 -20.04 -7.77 54.81
CA GLY A 711 -19.34 -6.58 55.29
C GLY A 711 -18.04 -6.21 54.55
N GLY A 712 -17.95 -6.52 53.25
CA GLY A 712 -16.80 -6.12 52.41
C GLY A 712 -16.43 -4.63 52.49
N ALA A 713 -17.18 -3.74 51.81
CA ALA A 713 -16.92 -2.29 51.79
C ALA A 713 -17.70 -1.50 52.87
N GLU A 714 -18.69 -2.14 53.51
CA GLU A 714 -19.61 -1.54 54.47
C GLU A 714 -19.54 -2.29 55.80
N ASN A 715 -19.73 -1.58 56.92
CA ASN A 715 -19.67 -2.22 58.23
C ASN A 715 -21.06 -2.57 58.78
N ASN A 716 -21.18 -3.68 59.51
CA ASN A 716 -22.39 -4.12 60.22
C ASN A 716 -23.56 -4.52 59.29
N VAL A 717 -23.31 -5.45 58.36
CA VAL A 717 -24.36 -6.04 57.51
C VAL A 717 -25.31 -6.89 58.35
N GLU A 718 -26.61 -6.67 58.19
CA GLU A 718 -27.66 -7.50 58.78
C GLU A 718 -28.36 -8.30 57.69
N THR A 719 -28.38 -9.63 57.82
CA THR A 719 -29.03 -10.52 56.86
C THR A 719 -29.68 -11.75 57.48
N THR A 720 -30.55 -12.42 56.71
CA THR A 720 -31.23 -13.65 57.11
C THR A 720 -30.96 -14.73 56.08
N ILE A 721 -30.52 -15.90 56.55
CA ILE A 721 -30.34 -17.09 55.71
C ILE A 721 -31.17 -18.24 56.28
N THR A 722 -31.90 -18.92 55.41
CA THR A 722 -32.66 -20.12 55.75
C THR A 722 -31.93 -21.37 55.29
N ALA A 723 -32.24 -22.52 55.91
CA ALA A 723 -31.72 -23.82 55.44
C ALA A 723 -32.10 -24.16 53.99
N LYS A 724 -33.14 -23.52 53.43
CA LYS A 724 -33.48 -23.65 52.00
C LYS A 724 -32.56 -22.80 51.13
N ASP A 725 -32.24 -21.59 51.56
CA ASP A 725 -31.33 -20.71 50.80
C ASP A 725 -29.98 -21.39 50.65
N VAL A 726 -29.43 -21.97 51.73
CA VAL A 726 -28.17 -22.74 51.66
C VAL A 726 -28.25 -23.90 50.68
N LEU A 727 -29.34 -24.69 50.70
CA LEU A 727 -29.54 -25.81 49.77
C LEU A 727 -29.62 -25.34 48.30
N ASP A 728 -30.21 -24.17 48.06
CA ASP A 728 -30.38 -23.63 46.71
C ASP A 728 -29.11 -22.91 46.22
N MET A 729 -28.33 -22.36 47.15
CA MET A 729 -27.14 -21.55 46.89
C MET A 729 -25.86 -22.35 46.71
N THR A 730 -25.70 -23.49 47.36
CA THR A 730 -24.44 -24.24 47.32
C THR A 730 -24.51 -25.40 46.32
N ASP A 731 -23.37 -25.96 45.97
CA ASP A 731 -23.25 -27.18 45.21
C ASP A 731 -23.80 -28.44 45.95
N SER A 732 -23.42 -29.62 45.44
CA SER A 732 -23.84 -30.91 45.99
C SER A 732 -23.37 -31.20 47.42
N ASP A 733 -22.35 -30.49 47.92
CA ASP A 733 -21.83 -30.67 49.28
C ASP A 733 -22.67 -29.95 50.34
N ASN A 734 -23.62 -29.09 49.93
CA ASN A 734 -24.62 -28.50 50.82
C ASN A 734 -24.02 -27.74 52.01
N ARG A 735 -22.82 -27.17 51.83
CA ARG A 735 -22.03 -26.53 52.88
C ARG A 735 -21.71 -25.10 52.49
N LEU A 736 -22.10 -24.14 53.34
CA LEU A 736 -21.81 -22.72 53.16
C LEU A 736 -20.88 -22.23 54.27
N ARG A 737 -19.78 -21.58 53.90
CA ARG A 737 -18.93 -20.85 54.84
C ARG A 737 -19.30 -19.38 54.82
N ILE A 738 -19.48 -18.79 56.01
CA ILE A 738 -19.84 -17.38 56.17
C ILE A 738 -18.73 -16.66 56.94
N ASP A 739 -18.08 -15.74 56.24
CA ASP A 739 -17.10 -14.80 56.76
C ASP A 739 -17.72 -13.40 56.93
N GLY A 740 -17.07 -12.57 57.74
CA GLY A 740 -17.55 -11.24 58.11
C GLY A 740 -16.86 -10.71 59.36
N GLU A 741 -17.32 -9.56 59.85
CA GLU A 741 -16.71 -8.82 60.94
C GLU A 741 -17.60 -8.73 62.18
N SER A 742 -17.03 -8.30 63.31
CA SER A 742 -17.73 -8.30 64.61
C SER A 742 -19.02 -7.45 64.70
N GLY A 743 -19.22 -6.57 63.72
CA GLY A 743 -20.41 -5.73 63.60
C GLY A 743 -21.58 -6.42 62.91
N ASP A 744 -21.33 -7.47 62.14
CA ASP A 744 -22.35 -8.12 61.32
C ASP A 744 -23.33 -8.93 62.17
N THR A 745 -24.56 -9.01 61.68
CA THR A 745 -25.64 -9.78 62.31
C THR A 745 -26.24 -10.75 61.31
N LEU A 746 -26.15 -12.04 61.62
CA LEU A 746 -26.69 -13.12 60.79
C LEU A 746 -27.85 -13.80 61.53
N HIS A 747 -29.04 -13.71 60.95
CA HIS A 747 -30.22 -14.44 61.40
C HIS A 747 -30.26 -15.80 60.69
N LEU A 748 -30.00 -16.89 61.41
CA LEU A 748 -30.07 -18.24 60.88
C LEU A 748 -31.43 -18.86 61.18
N LYS A 749 -32.26 -19.06 60.14
CA LYS A 749 -33.60 -19.64 60.28
C LYS A 749 -33.64 -21.12 59.91
N ASN A 750 -34.28 -21.92 60.76
CA ASN A 750 -34.34 -23.39 60.67
C ASN A 750 -32.98 -24.08 60.90
N PHE A 751 -32.15 -23.55 61.79
CA PHE A 751 -30.85 -24.14 62.15
C PHE A 751 -30.76 -24.50 63.62
N THR A 752 -29.84 -25.41 63.95
CA THR A 752 -29.41 -25.68 65.33
C THR A 752 -27.90 -25.60 65.41
N GLN A 753 -27.38 -25.03 66.50
CA GLN A 753 -25.94 -24.93 66.72
C GLN A 753 -25.32 -26.32 66.87
N GLY A 754 -24.25 -26.57 66.11
CA GLY A 754 -23.41 -27.75 66.14
C GLY A 754 -22.11 -27.51 66.91
N ASN A 755 -20.99 -27.91 66.31
CA ASN A 755 -19.67 -27.81 66.93
C ASN A 755 -19.16 -26.35 66.96
N VAL A 756 -18.61 -25.94 68.10
CA VAL A 756 -17.93 -24.63 68.24
C VAL A 756 -16.44 -24.85 68.07
N GLY A 757 -15.88 -24.41 66.95
CA GLY A 757 -14.45 -24.44 66.66
C GLY A 757 -13.73 -23.19 67.18
N SER A 758 -12.40 -23.14 66.99
CA SER A 758 -11.58 -21.99 67.40
C SER A 758 -11.85 -20.74 66.57
N GLU A 759 -12.18 -20.90 65.28
CA GLU A 759 -12.43 -19.79 64.34
C GLU A 759 -13.86 -19.74 63.82
N TYR A 760 -14.50 -20.90 63.64
CA TYR A 760 -15.86 -21.01 63.09
C TYR A 760 -16.75 -21.83 64.03
N THR A 761 -18.04 -21.46 64.07
CA THR A 761 -19.10 -22.25 64.69
C THR A 761 -19.97 -22.88 63.61
N GLU A 762 -20.19 -24.18 63.71
CA GLU A 762 -21.01 -24.96 62.78
C GLU A 762 -22.49 -24.89 63.19
N TYR A 763 -23.38 -24.78 62.20
CA TYR A 763 -24.83 -24.83 62.36
C TYR A 763 -25.41 -25.84 61.37
N ASN A 764 -26.32 -26.68 61.84
CA ASN A 764 -26.92 -27.76 61.05
C ASN A 764 -28.40 -27.46 60.75
N GLY A 765 -28.80 -27.63 59.49
CA GLY A 765 -30.16 -27.43 59.03
C GLY A 765 -31.14 -28.39 59.70
N THR A 766 -32.31 -27.89 60.11
CA THR A 766 -33.38 -28.69 60.73
C THR A 766 -34.45 -29.14 59.74
N THR A 767 -34.57 -28.43 58.61
CA THR A 767 -35.54 -28.73 57.54
C THR A 767 -34.88 -29.31 56.29
N GLN A 768 -33.59 -29.07 56.10
CA GLN A 768 -32.78 -29.55 54.97
C GLN A 768 -31.45 -30.11 55.49
N SER A 769 -30.83 -31.02 54.73
CA SER A 769 -29.52 -31.60 55.06
C SER A 769 -28.39 -30.68 54.60
N VAL A 770 -28.25 -29.54 55.26
CA VAL A 770 -27.26 -28.49 54.96
C VAL A 770 -26.44 -28.14 56.20
N THR A 771 -25.21 -27.66 55.99
CA THR A 771 -24.30 -27.20 57.04
C THR A 771 -23.82 -25.79 56.76
N VAL A 772 -23.77 -24.94 57.79
CA VAL A 772 -23.20 -23.59 57.69
C VAL A 772 -22.08 -23.44 58.71
N GLU A 773 -20.93 -22.89 58.29
CA GLU A 773 -19.82 -22.53 59.17
C GLU A 773 -19.69 -21.01 59.25
N VAL A 774 -20.00 -20.43 60.40
CA VAL A 774 -20.00 -18.98 60.59
C VAL A 774 -18.78 -18.55 61.40
N LYS A 775 -18.05 -17.52 60.94
CA LYS A 775 -16.93 -16.95 61.69
C LYS A 775 -17.40 -16.52 63.08
N ASN A 776 -16.64 -16.91 64.12
CA ASN A 776 -17.01 -16.69 65.53
C ASN A 776 -17.19 -15.21 65.93
N GLU A 777 -16.74 -14.27 65.09
CA GLU A 777 -16.84 -12.83 65.33
C GLU A 777 -18.23 -12.29 64.99
N ILE A 778 -18.96 -12.93 64.07
CA ILE A 778 -20.29 -12.50 63.62
C ILE A 778 -21.33 -12.73 64.72
N ASN A 779 -22.26 -11.79 64.90
CA ASN A 779 -23.38 -11.96 65.83
C ASN A 779 -24.45 -12.87 65.20
N VAL A 780 -24.63 -14.08 65.73
CA VAL A 780 -25.59 -15.06 65.19
C VAL A 780 -26.84 -15.17 66.06
N ASP A 781 -28.00 -14.90 65.46
CA ASP A 781 -29.32 -15.11 66.06
C ASP A 781 -30.01 -16.33 65.40
N ILE A 782 -30.33 -17.36 66.20
CA ILE A 782 -31.03 -18.54 65.69
C ILE A 782 -32.54 -18.29 65.76
N LEU A 783 -33.19 -18.33 64.59
CA LEU A 783 -34.63 -18.21 64.44
C LEU A 783 -35.28 -19.60 64.22
N PRO A 784 -36.46 -19.84 64.82
CA PRO A 784 -37.15 -21.13 64.75
C PRO A 784 -37.64 -21.51 63.35
#